data_AF-A0A920R8M6-F1
#
_entry.id   AF-A0A920R8M6-F1
#
_cell.length_a   1.000
_cell.length_b   1.000
_cell.length_c   1.000
_cell.angle_alpha   90.00
_cell.angle_beta   90.00
_cell.angle_gamma   90.00
#
_symmetry.space_group_name_H-M   'P 1'
#
loop_
_entity.id
_entity.type
_entity.pdbx_description
1 polymer ?
#
loop_
_entity_poly.entity_id
_entity_poly.type
_entity_poly.pdbx_seq_one_letter_code
_entity_poly.pdbx_strand_id
1 'polypeptide(L)'
;MGHIELASPVAHIWFLKSLPSRIGLLLDMTLRDIERILYFESFVVTDPGMTTLEKGQLLTDEQYYEAMEEFSDEFEAKMGAEAVQALMKDMDVDGEVARLREEIPATNSETKLKKLSKRLKLLEAFVDSGNKPEWMVMTVLPVLPPDLRPLVPLDGGRFATSDLNDLYRRVINRNNRLKRLLDLNAPDIIVRNEKRMLQEAVDALLDNGRRGRAITGSNKRPLKSLADMIKGKQGRFRQNLLGKRVDYSGRSVIVVGPTLRLHQCGLPKKMALELFKPFIFGKLERRGLATTIKAAKKMVERETAEVWDILAEVIREHPVLLNRAPTLHRLGIQAFEPVLIEGKAIQLHPLVCAAYNADFDGDQMAVHVPLTLEAQLEARTLMMSTNNILAPANGEPIIVPSQDVVLGLYYMTREKVNASGEGMVFADAKEVQRAYDTGQVDLQARIKVRINENVFNDEGETETRSEIVDTTVGRVLLYNIVPDGLPFEMVNQKMAKKPISQILNACYRNVGLKETVIFADQLMYTGYAYSTRSGSSIGVNDFVIPEEKASIIGQANSEVEEIEAQFASGLVTQGEKYNKVIDIWSRANDIVAKSMMEGLSSETVINKEGGEEQQESFNSVYVYADSGARGSPAQIRQLAGMRGLMARPDGSIIETPITANFREGLSVSQYFTSTHGARKGLADTALKTANSGYLTRRFVDISQDLVITEHDCGTEQGLTMAPIIEGGDIIAPLGDRVLGRVLAGDVVEEDSGDVIAEAGTVINERMVDELETCGVDQVYVRSPITCETRFGICSQCYGRDLARGHVANVGEAVGVIAAQSIGEPGTQLKMRTFHIGGAASRATASDNIQVKNTGTIHLNNMKTVENTRGELVVVSRSGELIVNDVNGRERERYKLPYGALITVGKNVEVEGGQVGATWDPHTHPIVSEVAGKVAFESMEEGITVREQTDEITGLSSISIIDPAERASSAKELRPAVNVVDKKGKEVCLPGTNVPAHYHLPANAIIGLSDGADLNIGDVIARIPQEGSKTRDITGGLPRVADLFEARKPKEPAILAEISGTVSFGKETKGKRRLVITPKDGVNPIDGSDHYETLIPKWRTMTVFEGEHIEKGEVVSEGPPAPHDILRLKGVEALAQYIVNEVQDVYRLQGVRINDKHIEVIVRQMLRKIEITQSGDSNLIKGEQLTILRFLRSTITFKKKGSSQRNLTACSGVLLRHPLLLNLLFLQHRSRKLREFSPKRQLPGSVISSAD
;
A
#
# COMPACT_ATOMS: atom_id res chain seq x y z
N MET A 1 9.85 27.12 -37.98
CA MET A 1 10.74 25.95 -37.79
C MET A 1 11.36 25.59 -39.13
N GLY A 2 12.58 25.03 -39.15
CA GLY A 2 13.16 24.50 -40.39
C GLY A 2 12.63 23.10 -40.71
N HIS A 3 12.89 22.61 -41.92
CA HIS A 3 12.59 21.25 -42.32
C HIS A 3 13.72 20.67 -43.20
N ILE A 4 13.79 19.34 -43.29
CA ILE A 4 14.63 18.58 -44.20
C ILE A 4 13.70 17.76 -45.07
N GLU A 5 13.75 18.00 -46.38
CA GLU A 5 13.07 17.17 -47.37
C GLU A 5 13.86 15.87 -47.56
N LEU A 6 13.23 14.73 -47.28
CA LEU A 6 13.87 13.42 -47.35
C LEU A 6 13.87 12.92 -48.80
N ALA A 7 15.01 12.42 -49.26
CA ALA A 7 15.19 11.91 -50.62
C ALA A 7 14.45 10.59 -50.89
N SER A 8 14.04 9.89 -49.83
CA SER A 8 13.14 8.74 -49.89
C SER A 8 12.24 8.79 -48.65
N PRO A 9 10.98 8.33 -48.74
CA PRO A 9 10.09 8.20 -47.59
C PRO A 9 10.75 7.38 -46.46
N VAL A 10 10.48 7.78 -45.22
CA VAL A 10 11.05 7.14 -44.01
C VAL A 10 9.92 6.80 -43.05
N ALA A 11 9.83 5.54 -42.65
CA ALA A 11 8.82 5.10 -41.69
C ALA A 11 9.14 5.69 -40.31
N HIS A 12 8.15 6.28 -39.63
CA HIS A 12 8.41 6.85 -38.32
C HIS A 12 8.51 5.74 -37.24
N ILE A 13 9.67 5.62 -36.58
CA ILE A 13 10.01 4.54 -35.62
C ILE A 13 8.95 4.29 -34.53
N TRP A 14 8.27 5.35 -34.06
CA TRP A 14 7.21 5.23 -33.06
C TRP A 14 6.01 4.40 -33.52
N PHE A 15 5.57 4.50 -34.78
CA PHE A 15 4.41 3.74 -35.27
C PHE A 15 4.80 2.32 -35.67
N LEU A 16 6.06 2.12 -36.08
CA LEU A 16 6.63 0.82 -36.47
C LEU A 16 6.95 -0.07 -35.25
N LYS A 17 7.91 0.33 -34.41
CA LYS A 17 8.50 -0.48 -33.31
C LYS A 17 7.77 -0.32 -31.96
N SER A 18 6.55 0.22 -31.97
CA SER A 18 5.70 0.17 -30.79
C SER A 18 5.12 -1.24 -30.62
N LEU A 19 4.92 -1.69 -29.38
CA LEU A 19 4.13 -2.88 -29.09
C LEU A 19 2.80 -2.44 -28.45
N PRO A 20 1.66 -2.65 -29.11
CA PRO A 20 1.48 -3.17 -30.47
C PRO A 20 1.92 -2.18 -31.57
N SER A 21 2.31 -2.70 -32.74
CA SER A 21 2.69 -1.91 -33.92
C SER A 21 1.45 -1.35 -34.58
N ARG A 22 1.43 -0.05 -34.90
CA ARG A 22 0.25 0.59 -35.52
C ARG A 22 0.21 0.31 -37.02
N ILE A 23 1.37 0.35 -37.66
CA ILE A 23 1.52 -0.01 -39.08
C ILE A 23 1.14 -1.48 -39.28
N GLY A 24 1.64 -2.38 -38.42
CA GLY A 24 1.28 -3.80 -38.47
C GLY A 24 -0.20 -4.07 -38.24
N LEU A 25 -0.82 -3.38 -37.27
CA LEU A 25 -2.25 -3.55 -37.01
C LEU A 25 -3.12 -3.01 -38.15
N LEU A 26 -2.69 -1.93 -38.82
CA LEU A 26 -3.44 -1.29 -39.90
C LEU A 26 -3.40 -2.14 -41.19
N LEU A 27 -2.21 -2.60 -41.59
CA LEU A 27 -1.99 -3.44 -42.77
C LEU A 27 -2.30 -4.92 -42.56
N ASP A 28 -2.64 -5.33 -41.33
CA ASP A 28 -2.82 -6.73 -40.91
C ASP A 28 -1.59 -7.65 -41.12
N MET A 29 -0.40 -7.07 -41.25
CA MET A 29 0.86 -7.79 -41.45
C MET A 29 1.64 -7.97 -40.13
N THR A 30 2.50 -8.99 -40.07
CA THR A 30 3.40 -9.13 -38.92
C THR A 30 4.46 -8.03 -38.90
N LEU A 31 4.95 -7.66 -37.71
CA LEU A 31 6.00 -6.66 -37.58
C LEU A 31 7.29 -7.07 -38.32
N ARG A 32 7.60 -8.37 -38.33
CA ARG A 32 8.79 -8.90 -39.00
C ARG A 32 8.70 -8.71 -40.51
N ASP A 33 7.53 -8.95 -41.08
CA ASP A 33 7.27 -8.81 -42.51
C ASP A 33 7.42 -7.36 -42.98
N ILE A 34 6.87 -6.42 -42.21
CA ILE A 34 7.02 -4.99 -42.50
C ILE A 34 8.48 -4.55 -42.42
N GLU A 35 9.27 -5.09 -41.48
CA GLU A 35 10.69 -4.78 -41.40
C GLU A 35 11.48 -5.30 -42.59
N ARG A 36 11.16 -6.50 -43.08
CA ARG A 36 11.75 -7.06 -44.32
C ARG A 36 11.50 -6.15 -45.51
N ILE A 37 10.27 -5.62 -45.64
CA ILE A 37 9.94 -4.64 -46.70
C ILE A 37 10.75 -3.35 -46.52
N LEU A 38 10.74 -2.75 -45.32
CA LEU A 38 11.39 -1.47 -45.04
C LEU A 38 12.92 -1.49 -45.22
N TYR A 39 13.56 -2.64 -44.98
CA TYR A 39 15.00 -2.81 -45.13
C TYR A 39 15.43 -3.39 -46.48
N PHE A 40 14.52 -3.42 -47.46
CA PHE A 40 14.78 -3.87 -48.83
C PHE A 40 15.22 -5.34 -48.92
N GLU A 41 14.69 -6.21 -48.06
CA GLU A 41 14.94 -7.67 -48.09
C GLU A 41 13.90 -8.44 -48.92
N SER A 42 12.71 -7.87 -49.13
CA SER A 42 11.62 -8.52 -49.88
C SER A 42 10.72 -7.48 -50.53
N PHE A 43 10.12 -7.84 -51.66
CA PHE A 43 9.09 -7.05 -52.33
C PHE A 43 7.72 -7.34 -51.73
N VAL A 44 6.80 -6.38 -51.84
CA VAL A 44 5.39 -6.55 -51.50
C VAL A 44 4.53 -6.12 -52.68
N VAL A 45 3.52 -6.93 -53.00
CA VAL A 45 2.55 -6.64 -54.06
C VAL A 45 1.67 -5.47 -53.62
N THR A 46 1.78 -4.34 -54.31
CA THR A 46 0.97 -3.14 -54.06
C THR A 46 -0.32 -3.17 -54.85
N ASP A 47 -0.25 -3.63 -56.11
CA ASP A 47 -1.40 -3.82 -56.98
C ASP A 47 -1.30 -5.21 -57.65
N PRO A 48 -2.19 -6.16 -57.34
CA PRO A 48 -2.15 -7.49 -57.93
C PRO A 48 -2.67 -7.54 -59.38
N GLY A 49 -3.37 -6.51 -59.85
CA GLY A 49 -3.98 -6.51 -61.19
C GLY A 49 -4.84 -7.75 -61.48
N MET A 50 -4.68 -8.34 -62.66
CA MET A 50 -5.40 -9.56 -63.10
C MET A 50 -4.55 -10.84 -62.97
N THR A 51 -3.68 -10.89 -61.96
CA THR A 51 -2.76 -12.02 -61.73
C THR A 51 -3.25 -12.96 -60.62
N THR A 52 -2.49 -14.04 -60.35
CA THR A 52 -2.74 -14.98 -59.25
C THR A 52 -2.24 -14.47 -57.89
N LEU A 53 -1.59 -13.30 -57.85
CA LEU A 53 -0.98 -12.73 -56.65
C LEU A 53 -2.00 -11.99 -55.78
N GLU A 54 -1.79 -11.99 -54.46
CA GLU A 54 -2.64 -11.25 -53.51
C GLU A 54 -2.02 -9.91 -53.10
N LYS A 55 -2.86 -8.89 -52.88
CA LYS A 55 -2.41 -7.59 -52.36
C LYS A 55 -1.82 -7.77 -50.96
N GLY A 56 -0.59 -7.29 -50.76
CA GLY A 56 0.15 -7.47 -49.50
C GLY A 56 0.95 -8.78 -49.40
N GLN A 57 0.94 -9.61 -50.44
CA GLN A 57 1.80 -10.80 -50.52
C GLN A 57 3.28 -10.40 -50.62
N LEU A 58 4.14 -11.11 -49.88
CA LEU A 58 5.59 -10.92 -49.94
C LEU A 58 6.20 -11.79 -51.02
N LEU A 59 7.10 -11.21 -51.81
CA LEU A 59 7.90 -11.91 -52.81
C LEU A 59 9.39 -11.77 -52.46
N THR A 60 10.14 -12.88 -52.54
CA THR A 60 11.60 -12.82 -52.56
C THR A 60 12.09 -12.24 -53.89
N ASP A 61 13.38 -11.88 -53.97
CA ASP A 61 13.96 -11.38 -55.24
C ASP A 61 13.74 -12.40 -56.38
N GLU A 62 14.00 -13.70 -56.13
CA GLU A 62 13.76 -14.77 -57.10
C GLU A 62 12.29 -14.87 -57.53
N GLN A 63 11.36 -14.92 -56.55
CA GLN A 63 9.92 -15.00 -56.83
C GLN A 63 9.39 -13.76 -57.54
N TYR A 64 9.97 -12.59 -57.28
CA TYR A 64 9.60 -11.35 -57.97
C TYR A 64 10.00 -11.43 -59.45
N TYR A 65 11.20 -11.92 -59.77
CA TYR A 65 11.62 -12.09 -61.16
C TYR A 65 10.84 -13.20 -61.87
N GLU A 66 10.56 -14.33 -61.20
CA GLU A 66 9.69 -15.38 -61.75
C GLU A 66 8.28 -14.85 -62.05
N ALA A 67 7.68 -14.12 -61.12
CA ALA A 67 6.38 -13.50 -61.34
C ALA A 67 6.41 -12.43 -62.44
N MET A 68 7.51 -11.68 -62.57
CA MET A 68 7.68 -10.68 -63.64
C MET A 68 7.88 -11.34 -65.01
N GLU A 69 8.50 -12.52 -65.08
CA GLU A 69 8.57 -13.33 -66.31
C GLU A 69 7.21 -13.94 -66.68
N GLU A 70 6.42 -14.37 -65.70
CA GLU A 70 5.11 -14.99 -65.91
C GLU A 70 4.00 -13.99 -66.28
N PHE A 71 3.92 -12.87 -65.55
CA PHE A 71 2.80 -11.91 -65.65
C PHE A 71 3.19 -10.55 -66.27
N SER A 72 4.46 -10.36 -66.67
CA SER A 72 4.97 -9.12 -67.28
C SER A 72 4.56 -7.85 -66.48
N ASP A 73 3.81 -6.94 -67.10
CA ASP A 73 3.41 -5.64 -66.53
C ASP A 73 2.01 -5.65 -65.87
N GLU A 74 1.39 -6.82 -65.67
CA GLU A 74 0.02 -6.92 -65.15
C GLU A 74 -0.10 -6.72 -63.63
N PHE A 75 1.01 -6.66 -62.89
CA PHE A 75 1.02 -6.40 -61.44
C PHE A 75 2.14 -5.43 -61.04
N GLU A 76 1.95 -4.72 -59.93
CA GLU A 76 2.99 -3.89 -59.31
C GLU A 76 3.42 -4.46 -57.95
N ALA A 77 4.71 -4.70 -57.80
CA ALA A 77 5.34 -4.98 -56.51
C ALA A 77 6.49 -4.01 -56.23
N LYS A 78 6.51 -3.44 -55.02
CA LYS A 78 7.48 -2.42 -54.58
C LYS A 78 8.18 -2.88 -53.31
N MET A 79 9.30 -2.22 -52.97
CA MET A 79 10.03 -2.45 -51.72
C MET A 79 10.33 -1.14 -50.98
N GLY A 80 10.72 -1.25 -49.71
CA GLY A 80 11.04 -0.10 -48.86
C GLY A 80 9.83 0.62 -48.28
N ALA A 81 10.09 1.80 -47.68
CA ALA A 81 9.05 2.64 -47.11
C ALA A 81 8.05 3.19 -48.14
N GLU A 82 8.46 3.29 -49.40
CA GLU A 82 7.60 3.67 -50.53
C GLU A 82 6.48 2.64 -50.74
N ALA A 83 6.78 1.35 -50.65
CA ALA A 83 5.79 0.28 -50.76
C ALA A 83 4.78 0.30 -49.62
N VAL A 84 5.25 0.49 -48.38
CA VAL A 84 4.40 0.62 -47.19
C VAL A 84 3.49 1.85 -47.30
N GLN A 85 4.01 2.96 -47.82
CA GLN A 85 3.24 4.17 -48.05
C GLN A 85 2.18 4.00 -49.14
N ALA A 86 2.50 3.31 -50.23
CA ALA A 86 1.56 3.01 -51.30
C ALA A 86 0.38 2.16 -50.79
N LEU A 87 0.66 1.08 -50.05
CA LEU A 87 -0.36 0.23 -49.43
C LEU A 87 -1.29 1.02 -48.49
N MET A 88 -0.77 2.02 -47.78
CA MET A 88 -1.56 2.89 -46.90
C MET A 88 -2.40 3.90 -47.66
N LYS A 89 -1.89 4.42 -48.78
CA LYS A 89 -2.57 5.44 -49.58
C LYS A 89 -3.76 4.86 -50.34
N ASP A 90 -3.65 3.62 -50.80
CA ASP A 90 -4.72 2.92 -51.53
C ASP A 90 -5.77 2.29 -50.61
N MET A 91 -5.61 2.41 -49.29
CA MET A 91 -6.54 1.83 -48.32
C MET A 91 -7.78 2.71 -48.16
N ASP A 92 -8.96 2.16 -48.48
CA ASP A 92 -10.25 2.76 -48.14
C ASP A 92 -10.61 2.45 -46.68
N VAL A 93 -10.42 3.44 -45.81
CA VAL A 93 -10.64 3.31 -44.37
C VAL A 93 -12.12 3.11 -44.03
N ASP A 94 -13.02 3.83 -44.71
CA ASP A 94 -14.46 3.79 -44.42
C ASP A 94 -15.07 2.45 -44.88
N GLY A 95 -14.68 1.98 -46.06
CA GLY A 95 -15.07 0.65 -46.56
C GLY A 95 -14.57 -0.49 -45.65
N GLU A 96 -13.32 -0.40 -45.17
CA GLU A 96 -12.75 -1.39 -44.23
C GLU A 96 -13.46 -1.40 -42.87
N VAL A 97 -13.86 -0.23 -42.36
CA VAL A 97 -14.66 -0.14 -41.12
C VAL A 97 -16.02 -0.81 -41.30
N ALA A 98 -16.70 -0.59 -42.42
CA ALA A 98 -17.98 -1.24 -42.72
C ALA A 98 -17.83 -2.77 -42.79
N ARG A 99 -16.82 -3.25 -43.52
CA ARG A 99 -16.51 -4.69 -43.62
C ARG A 99 -16.24 -5.33 -42.26
N LEU A 100 -15.42 -4.71 -41.42
CA LEU A 100 -15.09 -5.23 -40.10
C LEU A 100 -16.29 -5.26 -39.15
N ARG A 101 -17.24 -4.33 -39.30
CA ARG A 101 -18.49 -4.33 -38.52
C ARG A 101 -19.43 -5.47 -38.90
N GLU A 102 -19.39 -5.93 -40.15
CA GLU A 102 -20.12 -7.12 -40.59
C GLU A 102 -19.40 -8.43 -40.17
N GLU A 103 -18.06 -8.46 -40.23
CA GLU A 103 -17.28 -9.67 -39.93
C GLU A 103 -17.24 -10.00 -38.43
N ILE A 104 -17.26 -9.00 -37.55
CA ILE A 104 -17.17 -9.21 -36.09
C ILE A 104 -18.37 -10.01 -35.56
N PRO A 105 -19.65 -9.66 -35.85
CA PRO A 105 -20.79 -10.46 -35.45
C PRO A 105 -20.80 -11.89 -36.03
N ALA A 106 -20.23 -12.07 -37.23
CA ALA A 106 -20.18 -13.37 -37.91
C ALA A 106 -19.09 -14.31 -37.35
N THR A 107 -18.12 -13.80 -36.59
CA THR A 107 -16.96 -14.56 -36.14
C THR A 107 -17.14 -15.09 -34.71
N ASN A 108 -17.12 -16.42 -34.54
CA ASN A 108 -17.23 -17.06 -33.22
C ASN A 108 -15.88 -17.27 -32.50
N SER A 109 -14.74 -17.03 -33.16
CA SER A 109 -13.41 -17.24 -32.58
C SER A 109 -12.96 -16.04 -31.72
N GLU A 110 -12.73 -16.26 -30.42
CA GLU A 110 -12.27 -15.20 -29.50
C GLU A 110 -10.95 -14.53 -29.91
N THR A 111 -9.99 -15.30 -30.42
CA THR A 111 -8.66 -14.77 -30.78
C THR A 111 -8.77 -13.87 -32.00
N LYS A 112 -9.57 -14.29 -33.01
CA LYS A 112 -9.87 -13.50 -34.20
C LYS A 112 -10.66 -12.25 -33.84
N LEU A 113 -11.71 -12.37 -33.01
CA LEU A 113 -12.46 -11.23 -32.47
C LEU A 113 -11.55 -10.20 -31.79
N LYS A 114 -10.66 -10.63 -30.89
CA LYS A 114 -9.71 -9.72 -30.21
C LYS A 114 -8.76 -9.02 -31.18
N LYS A 115 -8.39 -9.63 -32.31
CA LYS A 115 -7.55 -9.02 -33.36
C LYS A 115 -8.38 -7.99 -34.16
N LEU A 116 -9.53 -8.39 -34.67
CA LEU A 116 -10.43 -7.55 -35.46
C LEU A 116 -10.93 -6.34 -34.67
N SER A 117 -11.37 -6.50 -33.42
CA SER A 117 -11.83 -5.39 -32.57
C SER A 117 -10.73 -4.36 -32.32
N LYS A 118 -9.45 -4.78 -32.20
CA LYS A 118 -8.33 -3.84 -32.06
C LYS A 118 -8.08 -3.06 -33.36
N ARG A 119 -8.22 -3.72 -34.51
CA ARG A 119 -8.05 -3.11 -35.83
C ARG A 119 -9.18 -2.13 -36.13
N LEU A 120 -10.43 -2.55 -35.95
CA LEU A 120 -11.62 -1.69 -36.10
C LEU A 120 -11.49 -0.42 -35.26
N LYS A 121 -11.13 -0.55 -33.98
CA LYS A 121 -10.93 0.60 -33.10
C LYS A 121 -9.82 1.56 -33.55
N LEU A 122 -8.81 1.07 -34.25
CA LEU A 122 -7.77 1.92 -34.83
C LEU A 122 -8.30 2.66 -36.07
N LEU A 123 -9.03 1.97 -36.95
CA LEU A 123 -9.60 2.56 -38.15
C LEU A 123 -10.69 3.58 -37.84
N GLU A 124 -11.61 3.28 -36.91
CA GLU A 124 -12.60 4.25 -36.41
C GLU A 124 -11.93 5.49 -35.82
N ALA A 125 -10.80 5.33 -35.12
CA ALA A 125 -10.04 6.46 -34.63
C ALA A 125 -9.44 7.32 -35.76
N PHE A 126 -9.05 6.73 -36.89
CA PHE A 126 -8.62 7.48 -38.08
C PHE A 126 -9.77 8.25 -38.71
N VAL A 127 -10.95 7.62 -38.86
CA VAL A 127 -12.17 8.26 -39.37
C VAL A 127 -12.57 9.44 -38.46
N ASP A 128 -12.71 9.21 -37.15
CA ASP A 128 -13.10 10.23 -36.18
C ASP A 128 -12.11 11.41 -36.11
N SER A 129 -10.82 11.16 -36.32
CA SER A 129 -9.77 12.18 -36.21
C SER A 129 -9.53 12.98 -37.49
N GLY A 130 -9.94 12.43 -38.64
CA GLY A 130 -9.58 12.94 -39.97
C GLY A 130 -8.09 12.80 -40.31
N ASN A 131 -7.33 12.00 -39.56
CA ASN A 131 -5.94 11.73 -39.87
C ASN A 131 -5.85 10.77 -41.06
N LYS A 132 -4.79 10.91 -41.87
CA LYS A 132 -4.55 9.99 -42.98
C LYS A 132 -3.51 8.90 -42.63
N PRO A 133 -3.71 7.63 -43.02
CA PRO A 133 -2.77 6.54 -42.70
C PRO A 133 -1.34 6.78 -43.18
N GLU A 134 -1.16 7.37 -44.36
CA GLU A 134 0.13 7.59 -45.00
C GLU A 134 1.06 8.55 -44.22
N TRP A 135 0.53 9.36 -43.30
CA TRP A 135 1.34 10.25 -42.44
C TRP A 135 2.27 9.51 -41.48
N MET A 136 2.07 8.21 -41.28
CA MET A 136 3.00 7.38 -40.51
C MET A 136 4.35 7.18 -41.22
N VAL A 137 4.40 7.42 -42.53
CA VAL A 137 5.61 7.46 -43.36
C VAL A 137 5.91 8.91 -43.72
N MET A 138 7.05 9.42 -43.26
CA MET A 138 7.42 10.82 -43.44
C MET A 138 8.19 11.03 -44.73
N THR A 139 7.80 12.04 -45.50
CA THR A 139 8.59 12.60 -46.61
C THR A 139 9.37 13.84 -46.19
N VAL A 140 8.95 14.51 -45.12
CA VAL A 140 9.57 15.73 -44.60
C VAL A 140 9.85 15.57 -43.11
N LEU A 141 11.08 15.87 -42.69
CA LEU A 141 11.52 15.82 -41.30
C LEU A 141 11.65 17.24 -40.73
N PRO A 142 10.87 17.63 -39.69
CA PRO A 142 11.02 18.94 -39.06
C PRO A 142 12.33 19.06 -38.26
N VAL A 143 12.93 20.26 -38.27
CA VAL A 143 14.17 20.56 -37.56
C VAL A 143 13.89 21.46 -36.35
N LEU A 144 14.37 21.03 -35.19
CA LEU A 144 14.25 21.78 -33.95
C LEU A 144 14.99 23.13 -34.04
N PRO A 145 14.40 24.26 -33.57
CA PRO A 145 15.05 25.57 -33.55
C PRO A 145 16.43 25.55 -32.85
N PRO A 146 17.43 26.31 -33.35
CA PRO A 146 18.78 26.35 -32.78
C PRO A 146 18.84 26.68 -31.28
N ASP A 147 17.98 27.56 -30.78
CA ASP A 147 17.95 27.95 -29.36
C ASP A 147 17.63 26.79 -28.42
N LEU A 148 16.91 25.77 -28.92
CA LEU A 148 16.62 24.54 -28.17
C LEU A 148 17.74 23.49 -28.31
N ARG A 149 18.72 23.73 -29.18
CA ARG A 149 19.93 22.92 -29.42
C ARG A 149 21.19 23.81 -29.52
N PRO A 150 21.44 24.66 -28.50
CA PRO A 150 22.39 25.77 -28.63
C PRO A 150 23.81 25.26 -28.87
N LEU A 151 24.59 26.11 -29.54
CA LEU A 151 26.02 25.96 -29.72
C LEU A 151 26.66 27.13 -28.99
N VAL A 152 27.09 26.89 -27.75
CA VAL A 152 27.56 27.94 -26.86
C VAL A 152 29.08 27.97 -26.88
N PRO A 153 29.72 29.11 -27.19
CA PRO A 153 31.15 29.25 -27.03
C PRO A 153 31.51 29.17 -25.54
N LEU A 154 32.49 28.34 -25.22
CA LEU A 154 33.11 28.28 -23.89
C LEU A 154 34.43 29.05 -23.91
N ASP A 155 34.88 29.48 -22.73
CA ASP A 155 36.18 30.10 -22.56
C ASP A 155 37.29 29.17 -23.12
N GLY A 156 38.21 29.73 -23.91
CA GLY A 156 39.29 28.97 -24.58
C GLY A 156 38.97 28.46 -25.99
N GLY A 157 38.00 29.05 -26.69
CA GLY A 157 37.73 28.78 -28.12
C GLY A 157 37.08 27.42 -28.40
N ARG A 158 36.63 26.71 -27.36
CA ARG A 158 35.86 25.46 -27.47
C ARG A 158 34.37 25.77 -27.60
N PHE A 159 33.63 24.87 -28.23
CA PHE A 159 32.17 24.97 -28.32
C PHE A 159 31.50 23.82 -27.59
N ALA A 160 30.52 24.14 -26.74
CA ALA A 160 29.59 23.16 -26.22
C ALA A 160 28.48 22.95 -27.25
N THR A 161 28.42 21.76 -27.83
CA THR A 161 27.40 21.37 -28.80
C THR A 161 26.38 20.43 -28.16
N SER A 162 25.09 20.63 -28.48
CA SER A 162 24.05 19.66 -28.15
C SER A 162 24.19 18.37 -28.96
N ASP A 163 23.98 17.21 -28.33
CA ASP A 163 23.97 15.88 -28.96
C ASP A 163 23.05 15.82 -30.19
N LEU A 164 21.94 16.57 -30.18
CA LEU A 164 20.99 16.63 -31.30
C LEU A 164 21.64 17.18 -32.58
N ASN A 165 22.58 18.10 -32.46
CA ASN A 165 23.25 18.68 -33.64
C ASN A 165 24.04 17.62 -34.39
N ASP A 166 24.65 16.67 -33.68
CA ASP A 166 25.35 15.54 -34.29
C ASP A 166 24.40 14.57 -34.99
N LEU A 167 23.23 14.29 -34.39
CA LEU A 167 22.21 13.44 -34.99
C LEU A 167 21.62 14.09 -36.26
N TYR A 168 21.27 15.38 -36.20
CA TYR A 168 20.82 16.14 -37.37
C TYR A 168 21.88 16.18 -38.47
N ARG A 169 23.15 16.41 -38.13
CA ARG A 169 24.26 16.40 -39.10
C ARG A 169 24.36 15.05 -39.82
N ARG A 170 24.20 13.93 -39.10
CA ARG A 170 24.19 12.59 -39.72
C ARG A 170 23.02 12.43 -40.70
N VAL A 171 21.81 12.82 -40.32
CA VAL A 171 20.63 12.76 -41.21
C VAL A 171 20.87 13.59 -42.46
N ILE A 172 21.32 14.83 -42.32
CA ILE A 172 21.58 15.74 -43.46
C ILE A 172 22.64 15.15 -44.40
N ASN A 173 23.76 14.64 -43.86
CA ASN A 173 24.82 14.06 -44.68
C ASN A 173 24.35 12.83 -45.45
N ARG A 174 23.58 11.94 -44.81
CA ARG A 174 23.00 10.75 -45.45
C ARG A 174 21.98 11.12 -46.52
N ASN A 175 21.11 12.07 -46.21
CA ASN A 175 20.09 12.54 -47.14
C ASN A 175 20.70 13.21 -48.39
N ASN A 176 21.69 14.09 -48.20
CA ASN A 176 22.38 14.75 -49.30
C ASN A 176 23.19 13.76 -50.14
N ARG A 177 23.79 12.74 -49.52
CA ARG A 177 24.47 11.67 -50.24
C ARG A 177 23.48 10.85 -51.08
N LEU A 178 22.32 10.51 -50.53
CA LEU A 178 21.27 9.80 -51.25
C LEU A 178 20.74 10.63 -52.44
N LYS A 179 20.48 11.94 -52.27
CA LYS A 179 20.10 12.83 -53.38
C LYS A 179 21.14 12.76 -54.52
N ARG A 180 22.43 12.93 -54.20
CA ARG A 180 23.51 12.84 -55.20
C ARG A 180 23.59 11.47 -55.89
N LEU A 181 23.34 10.38 -55.18
CA LEU A 181 23.35 9.03 -55.77
C LEU A 181 22.20 8.81 -56.74
N LEU A 182 21.01 9.36 -56.43
CA LEU A 182 19.86 9.34 -57.32
C LEU A 182 20.12 10.22 -58.56
N ASP A 183 20.67 11.42 -58.39
CA ASP A 183 21.02 12.32 -59.50
C ASP A 183 22.05 11.70 -60.46
N LEU A 184 22.95 10.86 -59.94
CA LEU A 184 23.99 10.16 -60.70
C LEU A 184 23.54 8.79 -61.25
N ASN A 185 22.28 8.39 -61.04
CA ASN A 185 21.75 7.06 -61.41
C ASN A 185 22.67 5.91 -60.94
N ALA A 186 23.12 5.95 -59.68
CA ALA A 186 24.00 4.94 -59.11
C ALA A 186 23.30 3.57 -59.00
N PRO A 187 24.05 2.44 -58.99
CA PRO A 187 23.48 1.11 -58.88
C PRO A 187 22.57 0.92 -57.65
N ASP A 188 21.48 0.16 -57.83
CA ASP A 188 20.42 -0.05 -56.84
C ASP A 188 20.94 -0.58 -55.50
N ILE A 189 21.96 -1.43 -55.48
CA ILE A 189 22.55 -1.97 -54.24
C ILE A 189 23.05 -0.82 -53.34
N ILE A 190 23.68 0.19 -53.94
CA ILE A 190 24.23 1.35 -53.21
C ILE A 190 23.09 2.26 -52.75
N VAL A 191 22.09 2.48 -53.61
CA VAL A 191 20.92 3.30 -53.29
C VAL A 191 20.10 2.67 -52.15
N ARG A 192 19.81 1.35 -52.21
CA ARG A 192 19.11 0.59 -51.16
C ARG A 192 19.85 0.68 -49.83
N ASN A 193 21.18 0.52 -49.85
CA ASN A 193 21.98 0.66 -48.64
C ASN A 193 21.90 2.08 -48.06
N GLU A 194 21.98 3.13 -48.88
CA GLU A 194 21.91 4.50 -48.38
C GLU A 194 20.49 4.88 -47.90
N LYS A 195 19.42 4.37 -48.55
CA LYS A 195 18.03 4.46 -48.04
C LYS A 195 17.91 3.81 -46.66
N ARG A 196 18.49 2.62 -46.46
CA ARG A 196 18.54 1.94 -45.14
C ARG A 196 19.30 2.75 -44.09
N MET A 197 20.44 3.34 -44.47
CA MET A 197 21.24 4.19 -43.57
C MET A 197 20.52 5.49 -43.21
N LEU A 198 19.76 6.07 -44.14
CA LEU A 198 18.93 7.25 -43.88
C LEU A 198 17.82 6.91 -42.88
N GLN A 199 17.10 5.79 -43.08
CA GLN A 199 16.11 5.29 -42.12
C GLN A 199 16.72 5.12 -40.72
N GLU A 200 17.92 4.54 -40.62
CA GLU A 200 18.63 4.37 -39.34
C GLU A 200 19.01 5.70 -38.68
N ALA A 201 19.48 6.67 -39.46
CA ALA A 201 19.85 7.99 -38.95
C ALA A 201 18.63 8.75 -38.41
N VAL A 202 17.48 8.67 -39.10
CA VAL A 202 16.22 9.29 -38.66
C VAL A 202 15.67 8.57 -37.44
N ASP A 203 15.70 7.23 -37.42
CA ASP A 203 15.33 6.42 -36.26
C ASP A 203 16.13 6.82 -35.01
N ALA A 204 17.45 6.99 -35.15
CA ALA A 204 18.33 7.37 -34.05
C ALA A 204 18.11 8.83 -33.58
N LEU A 205 17.78 9.74 -34.49
CA LEU A 205 17.39 11.11 -34.13
C LEU A 205 16.11 11.14 -33.29
N LEU A 206 15.11 10.34 -33.67
CA LEU A 206 13.82 10.29 -33.01
C LEU A 206 13.86 9.51 -31.69
N ASP A 207 14.42 8.29 -31.67
CA ASP A 207 14.47 7.40 -30.51
C ASP A 207 15.71 6.48 -30.57
N ASN A 208 16.86 7.00 -30.13
CA ASN A 208 18.15 6.30 -30.18
C ASN A 208 18.14 5.03 -29.30
N GLY A 209 18.64 3.91 -29.85
CA GLY A 209 18.78 2.62 -29.13
C GLY A 209 17.56 1.70 -29.19
N ARG A 210 16.49 2.07 -29.90
CA ARG A 210 15.27 1.25 -29.96
C ARG A 210 15.27 0.17 -31.04
N ARG A 211 15.99 0.41 -32.13
CA ARG A 211 16.15 -0.52 -33.26
C ARG A 211 17.31 -1.51 -33.04
N GLY A 212 18.27 -1.16 -32.19
CA GLY A 212 19.51 -1.91 -31.97
C GLY A 212 20.53 -1.09 -31.18
N ARG A 213 21.82 -1.22 -31.52
CA ARG A 213 22.90 -0.51 -30.84
C ARG A 213 22.73 1.00 -30.96
N ALA A 214 22.80 1.70 -29.84
CA ALA A 214 22.70 3.15 -29.82
C ALA A 214 23.90 3.80 -30.51
N ILE A 215 23.64 4.87 -31.25
CA ILE A 215 24.68 5.69 -31.84
C ILE A 215 25.43 6.43 -30.73
N THR A 216 26.76 6.26 -30.67
CA THR A 216 27.62 6.91 -29.68
C THR A 216 28.42 8.07 -30.28
N GLY A 217 28.74 9.06 -29.44
CA GLY A 217 29.70 10.11 -29.73
C GLY A 217 31.15 9.66 -29.48
N SER A 218 32.10 10.60 -29.60
CA SER A 218 33.54 10.35 -29.38
C SER A 218 33.84 9.78 -27.98
N ASN A 219 33.04 10.16 -26.98
CA ASN A 219 33.18 9.71 -25.59
C ASN A 219 32.53 8.34 -25.32
N LYS A 220 32.18 7.56 -26.35
CA LYS A 220 31.46 6.26 -26.28
C LYS A 220 30.09 6.30 -25.58
N ARG A 221 29.64 7.47 -25.12
CA ARG A 221 28.29 7.70 -24.59
C ARG A 221 27.26 7.73 -25.73
N PRO A 222 26.06 7.13 -25.56
CA PRO A 222 24.99 7.28 -26.53
C PRO A 222 24.50 8.73 -26.60
N LEU A 223 24.31 9.23 -27.82
CA LEU A 223 23.79 10.58 -28.05
C LEU A 223 22.32 10.66 -27.64
N LYS A 224 21.93 11.75 -26.95
CA LYS A 224 20.53 12.00 -26.57
C LYS A 224 19.67 12.27 -27.81
N SER A 225 18.59 11.51 -27.95
CA SER A 225 17.56 11.68 -29.00
C SER A 225 16.46 12.66 -28.59
N LEU A 226 15.58 13.02 -29.54
CA LEU A 226 14.39 13.84 -29.26
C LEU A 226 13.46 13.16 -28.24
N ALA A 227 13.29 11.85 -28.32
CA ALA A 227 12.52 11.10 -27.33
C ALA A 227 13.14 11.20 -25.93
N ASP A 228 14.47 11.15 -25.80
CA ASP A 228 15.18 11.25 -24.51
C ASP A 228 15.01 12.61 -23.83
N MET A 229 14.80 13.68 -24.60
CA MET A 229 14.47 15.00 -24.03
C MET A 229 13.08 15.03 -23.39
N ILE A 230 12.18 14.15 -23.81
CA ILE A 230 10.79 14.09 -23.34
C ILE A 230 10.62 13.01 -22.26
N LYS A 231 11.26 11.85 -22.43
CA LYS A 231 11.13 10.66 -21.57
C LYS A 231 12.19 10.61 -20.47
N GLY A 232 11.97 9.74 -19.49
CA GLY A 232 12.94 9.52 -18.41
C GLY A 232 12.92 10.58 -17.29
N LYS A 233 13.83 10.43 -16.32
CA LYS A 233 13.96 11.33 -15.16
C LYS A 233 14.49 12.71 -15.56
N GLN A 234 15.42 12.77 -16.52
CA GLN A 234 15.99 14.01 -17.05
C GLN A 234 15.14 14.65 -18.17
N GLY A 235 13.98 14.06 -18.50
CA GLY A 235 13.10 14.61 -19.53
C GLY A 235 12.39 15.88 -19.03
N ARG A 236 12.06 16.78 -19.96
CA ARG A 236 11.50 18.12 -19.65
C ARG A 236 10.28 18.09 -18.73
N PHE A 237 9.36 17.15 -18.94
CA PHE A 237 8.17 17.03 -18.07
C PHE A 237 8.49 16.81 -16.59
N ARG A 238 9.57 16.09 -16.25
CA ARG A 238 9.91 15.81 -14.83
C ARG A 238 10.84 16.87 -14.26
N GLN A 239 11.88 17.23 -15.01
CA GLN A 239 12.97 18.05 -14.48
C GLN A 239 12.73 19.55 -14.66
N ASN A 240 11.89 19.97 -15.61
CA ASN A 240 11.70 21.38 -15.95
C ASN A 240 10.26 21.88 -15.76
N LEU A 241 9.26 21.03 -15.99
CA LEU A 241 7.85 21.42 -15.84
C LEU A 241 7.35 21.16 -14.40
N LEU A 242 7.40 19.91 -13.95
CA LEU A 242 6.93 19.54 -12.61
C LEU A 242 7.94 19.93 -11.51
N GLY A 243 9.21 19.56 -11.70
CA GLY A 243 10.31 20.14 -10.93
C GLY A 243 10.83 21.36 -11.66
N LYS A 244 10.99 22.49 -10.97
CA LYS A 244 11.63 23.69 -11.53
C LYS A 244 12.51 24.33 -10.47
N ARG A 245 13.59 24.98 -10.92
CA ARG A 245 14.34 25.90 -10.05
C ARG A 245 13.51 27.16 -9.89
N VAL A 246 13.45 27.68 -8.67
CA VAL A 246 12.60 28.81 -8.30
C VAL A 246 13.48 29.88 -7.69
N ASP A 247 13.35 31.12 -8.17
CA ASP A 247 13.99 32.28 -7.55
C ASP A 247 13.34 32.59 -6.19
N TYR A 248 13.92 33.52 -5.42
CA TYR A 248 13.43 33.86 -4.07
C TYR A 248 13.31 32.64 -3.14
N SER A 249 14.28 31.74 -3.28
CA SER A 249 14.43 30.57 -2.43
C SER A 249 15.84 30.40 -1.94
N GLY A 250 15.99 29.74 -0.80
CA GLY A 250 17.29 29.42 -0.22
C GLY A 250 17.22 28.17 0.65
N ARG A 251 18.36 27.62 1.06
CA ARG A 251 18.40 26.46 1.96
C ARG A 251 19.48 26.65 3.01
N SER A 252 19.24 26.14 4.22
CA SER A 252 20.26 26.05 5.26
C SER A 252 19.99 24.88 6.19
N VAL A 253 20.97 24.58 7.05
CA VAL A 253 20.85 23.59 8.12
C VAL A 253 19.82 24.09 9.14
N ILE A 254 19.00 23.17 9.65
CA ILE A 254 18.02 23.48 10.69
C ILE A 254 18.60 23.28 12.09
N VAL A 255 18.17 24.12 13.02
CA VAL A 255 18.46 24.04 14.45
C VAL A 255 17.17 24.23 15.25
N VAL A 256 17.15 23.77 16.49
CA VAL A 256 15.97 23.89 17.35
C VAL A 256 15.77 25.35 17.79
N GLY A 257 14.54 25.84 17.71
CA GLY A 257 14.13 27.16 18.20
C GLY A 257 13.06 27.06 19.29
N PRO A 258 13.41 26.68 20.53
CA PRO A 258 12.43 26.38 21.58
C PRO A 258 11.71 27.62 22.12
N THR A 259 12.18 28.83 21.82
CA THR A 259 11.56 30.10 22.23
C THR A 259 10.59 30.66 21.18
N LEU A 260 10.52 30.04 20.00
CA LEU A 260 9.58 30.42 18.95
C LEU A 260 8.16 30.04 19.37
N ARG A 261 7.17 30.73 18.80
CA ARG A 261 5.76 30.30 18.84
C ARG A 261 5.45 29.39 17.66
N LEU A 262 4.34 28.64 17.71
CA LEU A 262 4.01 27.67 16.66
C LEU A 262 3.99 28.23 15.23
N HIS A 263 3.50 29.47 15.04
CA HIS A 263 3.42 30.14 13.74
C HIS A 263 4.74 30.76 13.27
N GLN A 264 5.82 30.68 14.05
CA GLN A 264 7.06 31.40 13.78
C GLN A 264 8.20 30.47 13.37
N CYS A 265 9.12 31.00 12.57
CA CYS A 265 10.41 30.36 12.28
C CYS A 265 11.55 31.38 12.39
N GLY A 266 12.74 30.95 12.78
CA GLY A 266 13.89 31.84 12.81
C GLY A 266 14.64 31.85 11.49
N LEU A 267 14.74 33.03 10.86
CA LEU A 267 15.42 33.22 9.59
C LEU A 267 16.70 34.06 9.77
N PRO A 268 17.87 33.56 9.33
CA PRO A 268 19.11 34.31 9.40
C PRO A 268 19.04 35.67 8.69
N LYS A 269 19.54 36.72 9.35
CA LYS A 269 19.58 38.09 8.81
C LYS A 269 20.12 38.18 7.37
N LYS A 270 21.24 37.52 7.07
CA LYS A 270 21.84 37.53 5.71
C LYS A 270 20.99 36.81 4.67
N MET A 271 20.32 35.73 5.09
CA MET A 271 19.43 34.98 4.21
C MET A 271 18.16 35.79 3.91
N ALA A 272 17.58 36.40 4.94
CA ALA A 272 16.45 37.31 4.81
C ALA A 272 16.78 38.50 3.90
N LEU A 273 17.96 39.11 4.10
CA LEU A 273 18.42 40.21 3.26
C LEU A 273 18.45 39.84 1.77
N GLU A 274 18.96 38.64 1.43
CA GLU A 274 19.03 38.15 0.05
C GLU A 274 17.64 37.87 -0.53
N LEU A 275 16.79 37.19 0.24
CA LEU A 275 15.45 36.78 -0.21
C LEU A 275 14.52 37.98 -0.44
N PHE A 276 14.62 39.02 0.40
CA PHE A 276 13.74 40.19 0.35
C PHE A 276 14.33 41.40 -0.41
N LYS A 277 15.47 41.26 -1.09
CA LYS A 277 16.16 42.36 -1.81
C LYS A 277 15.23 43.29 -2.61
N PRO A 278 14.31 42.81 -3.48
CA PRO A 278 13.47 43.71 -4.27
C PRO A 278 12.55 44.58 -3.42
N PHE A 279 12.02 44.03 -2.33
CA PHE A 279 11.14 44.75 -1.41
C PHE A 279 11.90 45.86 -0.67
N ILE A 280 13.14 45.56 -0.26
CA ILE A 280 14.03 46.53 0.39
C ILE A 280 14.36 47.68 -0.57
N PHE A 281 14.73 47.38 -1.82
CA PHE A 281 15.02 48.41 -2.82
C PHE A 281 13.82 49.34 -3.05
N GLY A 282 12.62 48.77 -3.21
CA GLY A 282 11.41 49.55 -3.41
C GLY A 282 11.03 50.39 -2.19
N LYS A 283 11.23 49.89 -0.96
CA LYS A 283 10.94 50.64 0.27
C LYS A 283 11.96 51.76 0.54
N LEU A 284 13.25 51.52 0.29
CA LEU A 284 14.31 52.54 0.41
C LEU A 284 14.06 53.72 -0.52
N GLU A 285 13.67 53.45 -1.77
CA GLU A 285 13.33 54.48 -2.75
C GLU A 285 12.04 55.23 -2.36
N ARG A 286 10.98 54.51 -1.97
CA ARG A 286 9.70 55.13 -1.55
C ARG A 286 9.84 56.04 -0.32
N ARG A 287 10.73 55.70 0.61
CA ARG A 287 10.99 56.53 1.81
C ARG A 287 11.98 57.68 1.55
N GLY A 288 12.56 57.76 0.35
CA GLY A 288 13.57 58.78 0.02
C GLY A 288 14.93 58.57 0.69
N LEU A 289 15.16 57.41 1.31
CA LEU A 289 16.45 57.04 1.92
C LEU A 289 17.51 56.72 0.84
N ALA A 290 17.05 56.23 -0.32
CA ALA A 290 17.87 56.09 -1.51
C ALA A 290 17.27 56.90 -2.67
N THR A 291 18.11 57.67 -3.36
CA THR A 291 17.68 58.48 -4.51
C THR A 291 17.43 57.66 -5.77
N THR A 292 18.06 56.49 -5.89
CA THR A 292 17.92 55.59 -7.05
C THR A 292 18.07 54.13 -6.61
N ILE A 293 17.55 53.18 -7.38
CA ILE A 293 17.75 51.74 -7.15
C ILE A 293 19.25 51.37 -7.10
N LYS A 294 20.12 52.03 -7.89
CA LYS A 294 21.57 51.80 -7.82
C LYS A 294 22.17 52.25 -6.49
N ALA A 295 21.69 53.37 -5.93
CA ALA A 295 22.09 53.81 -4.60
C ALA A 295 21.58 52.84 -3.52
N ALA A 296 20.32 52.42 -3.61
CA ALA A 296 19.72 51.42 -2.72
C ALA A 296 20.52 50.10 -2.74
N LYS A 297 20.92 49.63 -3.92
CA LYS A 297 21.77 48.44 -4.08
C LYS A 297 23.09 48.58 -3.33
N LYS A 298 23.76 49.73 -3.44
CA LYS A 298 25.01 50.00 -2.69
C LYS A 298 24.80 50.06 -1.19
N MET A 299 23.66 50.58 -0.71
CA MET A 299 23.32 50.62 0.72
C MET A 299 23.10 49.21 1.27
N VAL A 300 22.35 48.38 0.54
CA VAL A 300 22.10 46.97 0.89
C VAL A 300 23.38 46.15 0.88
N GLU A 301 24.26 46.33 -0.12
CA GLU A 301 25.57 45.65 -0.18
C GLU A 301 26.50 46.07 0.97
N ARG A 302 26.33 47.27 1.51
CA ARG A 302 27.08 47.78 2.67
C ARG A 302 26.44 47.43 4.02
N GLU A 303 25.27 46.78 4.02
CA GLU A 303 24.53 46.37 5.22
C GLU A 303 24.30 47.53 6.23
N THR A 304 23.95 48.72 5.74
CA THR A 304 23.71 49.92 6.58
C THR A 304 22.57 49.72 7.59
N ALA A 305 22.61 50.40 8.75
CA ALA A 305 21.61 50.26 9.82
C ALA A 305 20.16 50.39 9.34
N GLU A 306 19.88 51.39 8.49
CA GLU A 306 18.56 51.67 7.91
C GLU A 306 17.95 50.48 7.13
N VAL A 307 18.81 49.61 6.58
CA VAL A 307 18.38 48.42 5.83
C VAL A 307 17.76 47.39 6.77
N TRP A 308 18.26 47.27 8.00
CA TRP A 308 17.73 46.33 8.99
C TRP A 308 16.35 46.75 9.49
N ASP A 309 16.13 48.04 9.68
CA ASP A 309 14.82 48.58 10.08
C ASP A 309 13.76 48.34 8.99
N ILE A 310 14.13 48.57 7.72
CA ILE A 310 13.25 48.27 6.59
C ILE A 310 13.03 46.77 6.43
N LEU A 311 14.06 45.96 6.63
CA LEU A 311 13.92 44.51 6.55
C LEU A 311 12.95 43.99 7.62
N ALA A 312 13.05 44.49 8.86
CA ALA A 312 12.13 44.13 9.93
C ALA A 312 10.68 44.54 9.62
N GLU A 313 10.48 45.70 9.00
CA GLU A 313 9.16 46.13 8.53
C GLU A 313 8.62 45.25 7.39
N VAL A 314 9.45 44.91 6.40
CA VAL A 314 9.07 44.08 5.24
C VAL A 314 8.70 42.66 5.67
N ILE A 315 9.40 42.12 6.66
CA ILE A 315 9.18 40.77 7.18
C ILE A 315 7.92 40.68 8.04
N ARG A 316 7.52 41.77 8.69
CA ARG A 316 6.33 41.80 9.53
C ARG A 316 5.11 41.47 8.68
N GLU A 317 4.33 40.48 9.13
CA GLU A 317 3.14 39.99 8.42
C GLU A 317 3.42 39.38 7.03
N HIS A 318 4.68 39.05 6.71
CA HIS A 318 5.04 38.39 5.45
C HIS A 318 5.37 36.91 5.69
N PRO A 319 4.43 35.97 5.41
CA PRO A 319 4.69 34.55 5.66
C PRO A 319 5.76 34.00 4.70
N VAL A 320 6.57 33.07 5.17
CA VAL A 320 7.54 32.30 4.38
C VAL A 320 7.19 30.82 4.42
N LEU A 321 7.46 30.11 3.33
CA LEU A 321 7.22 28.67 3.24
C LEU A 321 8.49 27.91 3.58
N LEU A 322 8.41 27.02 4.56
CA LEU A 322 9.48 26.07 4.88
C LEU A 322 9.16 24.71 4.27
N ASN A 323 10.14 24.11 3.62
CA ASN A 323 10.02 22.82 2.95
C ASN A 323 11.17 21.88 3.33
N ARG A 324 10.83 20.66 3.78
CA ARG A 324 11.79 19.56 3.93
C ARG A 324 11.64 18.56 2.80
N ALA A 325 12.71 18.37 2.03
CA ALA A 325 12.74 17.41 0.94
C ALA A 325 13.28 16.05 1.41
N PRO A 326 12.71 14.91 0.96
CA PRO A 326 11.59 14.78 0.03
C PRO A 326 10.21 15.00 0.69
N THR A 327 9.36 15.82 0.05
CA THR A 327 7.99 16.08 0.52
C THR A 327 7.08 14.90 0.20
N LEU A 328 6.80 14.03 1.18
CA LEU A 328 5.94 12.85 1.01
C LEU A 328 4.45 13.14 1.26
N HIS A 329 4.16 14.15 2.07
CA HIS A 329 2.83 14.58 2.46
C HIS A 329 2.77 16.10 2.59
N ARG A 330 1.57 16.67 2.63
CA ARG A 330 1.34 18.12 2.65
C ARG A 330 2.05 18.86 3.80
N LEU A 331 2.18 18.26 4.98
CA LEU A 331 2.81 18.93 6.14
C LEU A 331 4.33 19.06 5.99
N GLY A 332 4.93 18.41 4.99
CA GLY A 332 6.33 18.67 4.60
C GLY A 332 6.54 20.06 3.97
N ILE A 333 5.48 20.84 3.76
CA ILE A 333 5.53 22.27 3.43
C ILE A 333 4.51 23.01 4.30
N GLN A 334 4.96 23.99 5.08
CA GLN A 334 4.11 24.84 5.92
C GLN A 334 4.59 26.29 5.84
N ALA A 335 3.67 27.21 6.14
CA ALA A 335 3.96 28.63 6.23
C ALA A 335 4.24 29.04 7.68
N PHE A 336 5.17 29.97 7.84
CA PHE A 336 5.57 30.57 9.12
C PHE A 336 5.83 32.06 8.95
N GLU A 337 5.74 32.81 10.04
CA GLU A 337 6.23 34.18 10.11
C GLU A 337 7.74 34.18 10.45
N PRO A 338 8.59 34.90 9.69
CA PRO A 338 10.01 34.93 9.97
C PRO A 338 10.36 35.84 11.16
N VAL A 339 11.16 35.31 12.07
CA VAL A 339 11.83 36.06 13.14
C VAL A 339 13.30 36.20 12.76
N LEU A 340 13.81 37.43 12.73
CA LEU A 340 15.21 37.68 12.39
C LEU A 340 16.13 37.14 13.49
N ILE A 341 17.05 36.25 13.11
CA ILE A 341 18.05 35.67 14.02
C ILE A 341 19.47 35.90 13.52
N GLU A 342 20.42 35.82 14.45
CA GLU A 342 21.85 35.80 14.13
C GLU A 342 22.30 34.41 13.65
N GLY A 343 23.43 34.38 12.94
CA GLY A 343 24.01 33.14 12.42
C GLY A 343 23.59 32.81 10.98
N LYS A 344 23.64 31.53 10.63
CA LYS A 344 23.38 31.02 9.26
C LYS A 344 22.36 29.88 9.21
N ALA A 345 21.96 29.32 10.35
CA ALA A 345 21.05 28.18 10.43
C ALA A 345 19.60 28.65 10.60
N ILE A 346 18.65 27.91 10.04
CA ILE A 346 17.21 28.17 10.20
C ILE A 346 16.77 27.59 11.54
N GLN A 347 16.08 28.37 12.37
CA GLN A 347 15.46 27.83 13.59
C GLN A 347 14.06 27.31 13.29
N LEU A 348 13.79 26.08 13.68
CA LEU A 348 12.51 25.41 13.52
C LEU A 348 11.83 25.22 14.88
N HIS A 349 10.51 25.39 14.92
CA HIS A 349 9.71 25.15 16.11
C HIS A 349 9.66 23.64 16.45
N PRO A 350 9.86 23.22 17.72
CA PRO A 350 9.92 21.80 18.08
C PRO A 350 8.67 20.98 17.76
N LEU A 351 7.47 21.54 17.95
CA LEU A 351 6.21 20.80 17.72
C LEU A 351 5.96 20.47 16.23
N VAL A 352 6.58 21.19 15.29
CA VAL A 352 6.44 20.89 13.85
C VAL A 352 7.47 19.88 13.37
N CYS A 353 8.49 19.54 14.17
CA CYS A 353 9.51 18.55 13.80
C CYS A 353 8.90 17.19 13.48
N ALA A 354 7.89 16.76 14.25
CA ALA A 354 7.14 15.53 13.99
C ALA A 354 6.44 15.56 12.63
N ALA A 355 5.82 16.69 12.28
CA ALA A 355 5.14 16.89 11.01
C ALA A 355 6.11 16.94 9.82
N TYR A 356 7.30 17.51 9.97
CA TYR A 356 8.34 17.49 8.93
C TYR A 356 9.13 16.18 8.90
N ASN A 357 8.97 15.33 9.92
CA ASN A 357 9.86 14.21 10.23
C ASN A 357 11.34 14.65 10.26
N ALA A 358 11.60 15.81 10.85
CA ALA A 358 12.88 16.50 10.83
C ALA A 358 13.73 16.16 12.06
N ASP A 359 15.00 15.84 11.82
CA ASP A 359 16.00 15.60 12.85
C ASP A 359 17.04 16.72 12.84
N PHE A 360 17.79 16.88 13.93
CA PHE A 360 18.81 17.94 14.07
C PHE A 360 20.24 17.41 13.93
N ASP A 361 20.48 16.50 12.98
CA ASP A 361 21.77 15.83 12.71
C ASP A 361 22.54 16.43 11.51
N GLY A 362 22.05 17.56 10.98
CA GLY A 362 22.61 18.21 9.78
C GLY A 362 21.61 18.34 8.62
N ASP A 363 20.37 17.92 8.85
CA ASP A 363 19.24 18.15 7.95
C ASP A 363 19.12 19.61 7.51
N GLN A 364 18.61 19.79 6.29
CA GLN A 364 18.46 21.10 5.68
C GLN A 364 17.04 21.31 5.20
N MET A 365 16.54 22.52 5.40
CA MET A 365 15.24 22.95 4.87
C MET A 365 15.40 24.07 3.87
N ALA A 366 14.50 24.09 2.89
CA ALA A 366 14.38 25.16 1.92
C ALA A 366 13.35 26.19 2.40
N VAL A 367 13.62 27.46 2.12
CA VAL A 367 12.74 28.60 2.36
C VAL A 367 12.29 29.14 1.01
N HIS A 368 11.00 29.45 0.86
CA HIS A 368 10.45 30.14 -0.30
C HIS A 368 9.64 31.37 0.15
N VAL A 369 9.80 32.49 -0.56
CA VAL A 369 9.06 33.72 -0.27
C VAL A 369 7.85 33.86 -1.22
N PRO A 370 6.61 33.82 -0.72
CA PRO A 370 5.43 34.15 -1.52
C PRO A 370 5.45 35.65 -1.88
N LEU A 371 5.38 35.96 -3.18
CA LEU A 371 5.52 37.34 -3.65
C LEU A 371 4.19 38.05 -3.87
N THR A 372 3.21 37.35 -4.47
CA THR A 372 1.90 37.94 -4.78
C THR A 372 1.04 38.02 -3.51
N LEU A 373 0.09 38.96 -3.49
CA LEU A 373 -0.79 39.14 -2.33
C LEU A 373 -1.68 37.91 -2.13
N GLU A 374 -2.15 37.31 -3.23
CA GLU A 374 -2.95 36.08 -3.21
C GLU A 374 -2.16 34.93 -2.59
N ALA A 375 -0.88 34.76 -2.95
CA ALA A 375 -0.03 33.69 -2.40
C ALA A 375 0.28 33.91 -0.91
N GLN A 376 0.42 35.17 -0.47
CA GLN A 376 0.60 35.49 0.95
C GLN A 376 -0.67 35.19 1.76
N LEU A 377 -1.84 35.57 1.23
CA LEU A 377 -3.13 35.27 1.84
C LEU A 377 -3.39 33.76 1.88
N GLU A 378 -3.14 33.05 0.79
CA GLU A 378 -3.26 31.58 0.72
C GLU A 378 -2.31 30.89 1.71
N ALA A 379 -1.05 31.34 1.78
CA ALA A 379 -0.09 30.80 2.74
C ALA A 379 -0.58 30.98 4.19
N ARG A 380 -1.16 32.15 4.51
CA ARG A 380 -1.66 32.44 5.85
C ARG A 380 -2.94 31.67 6.20
N THR A 381 -3.88 31.55 5.27
CA THR A 381 -5.17 30.90 5.52
C THR A 381 -5.08 29.38 5.44
N LEU A 382 -4.34 28.83 4.47
CA LEU A 382 -4.32 27.39 4.21
C LEU A 382 -3.07 26.70 4.77
N MET A 383 -1.89 27.31 4.64
CA MET A 383 -0.60 26.63 4.86
C MET A 383 0.06 26.93 6.22
N MET A 384 -0.45 27.91 6.98
CA MET A 384 0.09 28.27 8.28
C MET A 384 0.15 27.05 9.21
N SER A 385 1.24 26.90 9.94
CA SER A 385 1.43 25.76 10.86
C SER A 385 0.29 25.63 11.88
N THR A 386 -0.24 26.76 12.38
CA THR A 386 -1.36 26.80 13.32
C THR A 386 -2.66 26.26 12.75
N ASN A 387 -2.85 26.28 11.42
CA ASN A 387 -4.09 25.79 10.80
C ASN A 387 -4.00 24.29 10.44
N ASN A 388 -2.83 23.68 10.61
CA ASN A 388 -2.52 22.33 10.13
C ASN A 388 -1.99 21.47 11.29
N ILE A 389 -2.82 21.30 12.32
CA ILE A 389 -2.43 20.63 13.57
C ILE A 389 -2.84 19.16 13.66
N LEU A 390 -3.74 18.70 12.80
CA LEU A 390 -4.18 17.30 12.72
C LEU A 390 -3.51 16.58 11.56
N ALA A 391 -3.31 15.27 11.72
CA ALA A 391 -2.84 14.41 10.67
C ALA A 391 -3.97 14.14 9.64
N PRO A 392 -3.73 14.33 8.33
CA PRO A 392 -4.75 14.08 7.30
C PRO A 392 -5.16 12.60 7.17
N ALA A 393 -4.33 11.67 7.68
CA ALA A 393 -4.56 10.24 7.54
C ALA A 393 -5.65 9.71 8.49
N ASN A 394 -5.67 10.19 9.74
CA ASN A 394 -6.52 9.67 10.82
C ASN A 394 -7.21 10.77 11.66
N GLY A 395 -6.80 12.03 11.55
CA GLY A 395 -7.41 13.14 12.30
C GLY A 395 -6.91 13.30 13.73
N GLU A 396 -5.89 12.54 14.15
CA GLU A 396 -5.21 12.72 15.44
C GLU A 396 -4.28 13.95 15.38
N PRO A 397 -4.03 14.65 16.50
CA PRO A 397 -3.06 15.74 16.52
C PRO A 397 -1.66 15.26 16.11
N ILE A 398 -1.01 15.98 15.20
CA ILE A 398 0.38 15.71 14.76
C ILE A 398 1.40 16.56 15.51
N ILE A 399 0.97 17.72 16.02
CA ILE A 399 1.79 18.67 16.79
C ILE A 399 1.97 18.24 18.26
N VAL A 400 1.86 16.94 18.53
CA VAL A 400 1.97 16.39 19.89
C VAL A 400 3.40 16.61 20.39
N PRO A 401 3.58 17.11 21.62
CA PRO A 401 4.86 17.13 22.29
C PRO A 401 5.62 15.81 22.13
N SER A 402 6.94 15.90 21.93
CA SER A 402 7.77 14.72 21.73
C SER A 402 8.97 14.70 22.67
N GLN A 403 9.49 13.51 22.92
CA GLN A 403 10.73 13.26 23.66
C GLN A 403 10.77 14.03 25.00
N ASP A 404 11.70 14.96 25.14
CA ASP A 404 12.01 15.69 26.37
C ASP A 404 10.81 16.43 26.96
N VAL A 405 9.92 16.96 26.10
CA VAL A 405 8.72 17.68 26.56
C VAL A 405 7.76 16.71 27.25
N VAL A 406 7.55 15.53 26.66
CA VAL A 406 6.72 14.47 27.25
C VAL A 406 7.33 13.99 28.55
N LEU A 407 8.65 13.81 28.60
CA LEU A 407 9.36 13.42 29.81
C LEU A 407 9.13 14.42 30.96
N GLY A 408 9.23 15.73 30.68
CA GLY A 408 8.99 16.76 31.69
C GLY A 408 7.55 16.78 32.21
N LEU A 409 6.57 16.63 31.32
CA LEU A 409 5.15 16.55 31.68
C LEU A 409 4.81 15.25 32.45
N TYR A 410 5.41 14.13 32.06
CA TYR A 410 5.27 12.87 32.77
C TYR A 410 5.87 12.97 34.17
N TYR A 411 7.10 13.50 34.27
CA TYR A 411 7.79 13.66 35.54
C TYR A 411 7.04 14.58 36.51
N MET A 412 6.47 15.69 36.03
CA MET A 412 5.69 16.59 36.90
C MET A 412 4.37 15.99 37.39
N THR A 413 3.72 15.13 36.59
CA THR A 413 2.39 14.59 36.91
C THR A 413 2.42 13.24 37.62
N ARG A 414 3.61 12.68 37.82
CA ARG A 414 3.83 11.47 38.61
C ARG A 414 3.67 11.76 40.10
N GLU A 415 3.30 10.73 40.85
CA GLU A 415 3.24 10.79 42.32
C GLU A 415 4.42 10.06 42.94
N LYS A 416 4.79 10.47 44.15
CA LYS A 416 5.89 9.87 44.93
C LYS A 416 5.42 9.65 46.37
N VAL A 417 5.70 8.46 46.89
CA VAL A 417 5.40 8.11 48.28
C VAL A 417 6.39 8.82 49.21
N ASN A 418 5.90 9.33 50.34
CA ASN A 418 6.70 10.00 51.37
C ASN A 418 7.42 11.27 50.87
N ALA A 419 6.75 12.02 50.00
CA ALA A 419 7.24 13.29 49.47
C ALA A 419 6.94 14.47 50.44
N SER A 420 7.75 15.52 50.38
CA SER A 420 7.54 16.70 51.24
C SER A 420 6.17 17.35 50.96
N GLY A 421 5.36 17.54 52.00
CA GLY A 421 4.01 18.10 51.85
C GLY A 421 2.90 17.08 51.63
N GLU A 422 3.18 15.78 51.72
CA GLU A 422 2.17 14.73 51.57
C GLU A 422 1.04 14.82 52.62
N GLY A 423 -0.19 14.85 52.12
CA GLY A 423 -1.44 14.96 52.89
C GLY A 423 -1.87 16.40 53.23
N MET A 424 -1.16 17.41 52.73
CA MET A 424 -1.58 18.82 52.90
C MET A 424 -2.86 19.12 52.10
N VAL A 425 -3.67 20.05 52.63
CA VAL A 425 -4.92 20.50 52.02
C VAL A 425 -4.79 21.97 51.61
N PHE A 426 -5.12 22.29 50.37
CA PHE A 426 -4.99 23.63 49.78
C PHE A 426 -6.34 24.20 49.34
N ALA A 427 -6.49 25.53 49.46
CA ALA A 427 -7.72 26.23 49.15
C ALA A 427 -7.93 26.50 47.65
N ASP A 428 -6.85 26.66 46.89
CA ASP A 428 -6.85 26.88 45.43
C ASP A 428 -5.50 26.52 44.78
N ALA A 429 -5.46 26.53 43.45
CA ALA A 429 -4.24 26.24 42.68
C ALA A 429 -3.12 27.29 42.86
N LYS A 430 -3.45 28.53 43.23
CA LYS A 430 -2.46 29.60 43.46
C LYS A 430 -1.71 29.40 44.76
N GLU A 431 -2.38 28.88 45.78
CA GLU A 431 -1.77 28.50 47.04
C GLU A 431 -0.79 27.35 46.86
N VAL A 432 -1.15 26.34 46.06
CA VAL A 432 -0.26 25.24 45.67
C VAL A 432 1.00 25.77 44.97
N GLN A 433 0.83 26.69 44.02
CA GLN A 433 1.97 27.30 43.33
C GLN A 433 2.91 28.05 44.29
N ARG A 434 2.36 28.84 45.22
CA ARG A 434 3.15 29.53 46.25
C ARG A 434 3.88 28.56 47.17
N ALA A 435 3.24 27.45 47.55
CA ALA A 435 3.86 26.43 48.39
C ALA A 435 5.03 25.72 47.67
N TYR A 436 4.87 25.45 46.37
CA TYR A 436 5.93 24.88 45.53
C TYR A 436 7.09 25.85 45.33
N ASP A 437 6.81 27.11 44.98
CA ASP A 437 7.82 28.14 44.74
C ASP A 437 8.65 28.48 46.00
N THR A 438 8.07 28.29 47.20
CA THR A 438 8.77 28.45 48.49
C THR A 438 9.49 27.19 48.95
N GLY A 439 9.39 26.08 48.22
CA GLY A 439 10.06 24.81 48.52
C GLY A 439 9.46 24.04 49.71
N GLN A 440 8.22 24.35 50.11
CA GLN A 440 7.54 23.68 51.23
C GLN A 440 6.94 22.32 50.82
N VAL A 441 6.58 22.18 49.54
CA VAL A 441 6.03 20.95 48.97
C VAL A 441 6.85 20.46 47.78
N ASP A 442 6.95 19.16 47.62
CA ASP A 442 7.56 18.52 46.46
C ASP A 442 6.55 18.45 45.30
N LEU A 443 7.05 18.42 44.07
CA LEU A 443 6.22 18.44 42.85
C LEU A 443 5.28 17.22 42.76
N GLN A 444 5.73 16.09 43.29
CA GLN A 444 5.07 14.79 43.20
C GLN A 444 4.32 14.40 44.48
N ALA A 445 4.21 15.33 45.44
CA ALA A 445 3.52 15.10 46.70
C ALA A 445 2.01 14.95 46.49
N ARG A 446 1.41 13.94 47.14
CA ARG A 446 -0.04 13.72 47.18
C ARG A 446 -0.70 14.76 48.09
N ILE A 447 -1.61 15.54 47.53
CA ILE A 447 -2.28 16.68 48.18
C ILE A 447 -3.78 16.64 47.91
N LYS A 448 -4.55 17.33 48.76
CA LYS A 448 -5.96 17.63 48.51
C LYS A 448 -6.09 19.10 48.15
N VAL A 449 -6.76 19.41 47.05
CA VAL A 449 -6.98 20.80 46.65
C VAL A 449 -8.40 20.98 46.15
N ARG A 450 -8.98 22.14 46.43
CA ARG A 450 -10.24 22.57 45.81
C ARG A 450 -9.96 23.11 44.40
N ILE A 451 -10.47 22.43 43.39
CA ILE A 451 -10.40 22.84 41.98
C ILE A 451 -11.75 23.41 41.56
N ASN A 452 -11.71 24.52 40.83
CA ASN A 452 -12.89 25.09 40.18
C ASN A 452 -12.78 24.80 38.69
N GLU A 453 -13.71 24.01 38.17
CA GLU A 453 -13.78 23.65 36.75
C GLU A 453 -14.90 24.41 36.06
N ASN A 454 -14.63 24.91 34.87
CA ASN A 454 -15.64 25.50 33.99
C ASN A 454 -15.97 24.50 32.88
N VAL A 455 -17.18 23.95 32.90
CA VAL A 455 -17.68 23.00 31.89
C VAL A 455 -18.66 23.72 30.98
N PHE A 456 -18.55 23.49 29.67
CA PHE A 456 -19.51 24.00 28.69
C PHE A 456 -20.66 23.00 28.52
N ASN A 457 -21.89 23.45 28.77
CA ASN A 457 -23.10 22.68 28.44
C ASN A 457 -23.38 22.72 26.92
N ASP A 458 -24.30 21.87 26.46
CA ASP A 458 -24.65 21.76 25.03
C ASP A 458 -25.21 23.05 24.40
N GLU A 459 -25.73 23.97 25.21
CA GLU A 459 -26.19 25.30 24.79
C GLU A 459 -25.05 26.35 24.77
N GLY A 460 -23.82 25.97 25.13
CA GLY A 460 -22.65 26.85 25.20
C GLY A 460 -22.53 27.68 26.48
N GLU A 461 -23.41 27.46 27.46
CA GLU A 461 -23.35 28.10 28.77
C GLU A 461 -22.25 27.47 29.65
N THR A 462 -21.57 28.30 30.43
CA THR A 462 -20.49 27.88 31.32
C THR A 462 -21.02 27.57 32.72
N GLU A 463 -20.97 26.32 33.13
CA GLU A 463 -21.21 25.91 34.52
C GLU A 463 -19.89 25.81 35.27
N THR A 464 -19.77 26.51 36.41
CA THR A 464 -18.62 26.35 37.31
C THR A 464 -18.94 25.31 38.38
N ARG A 465 -18.19 24.20 38.39
CA ARG A 465 -18.23 23.17 39.43
C ARG A 465 -17.00 23.29 40.32
N SER A 466 -17.19 23.15 41.64
CA SER A 466 -16.10 23.21 42.62
C SER A 466 -16.07 21.92 43.42
N GLU A 467 -14.96 21.20 43.36
CA GLU A 467 -14.78 19.92 44.03
C GLU A 467 -13.40 19.85 44.71
N ILE A 468 -13.33 19.13 45.84
CA ILE A 468 -12.06 18.82 46.51
C ILE A 468 -11.58 17.48 45.97
N VAL A 469 -10.45 17.50 45.27
CA VAL A 469 -9.91 16.33 44.57
C VAL A 469 -8.57 15.90 45.16
N ASP A 470 -8.33 14.59 45.18
CA ASP A 470 -7.03 13.99 45.48
C ASP A 470 -6.14 14.04 44.22
N THR A 471 -4.98 14.70 44.35
CA THR A 471 -4.08 14.93 43.22
C THR A 471 -2.63 15.20 43.66
N THR A 472 -1.76 15.62 42.73
CA THR A 472 -0.39 16.02 43.02
C THR A 472 -0.16 17.51 42.74
N VAL A 473 0.84 18.10 43.39
CA VAL A 473 1.25 19.50 43.18
C VAL A 473 1.48 19.78 41.69
N GLY A 474 2.19 18.91 40.98
CA GLY A 474 2.49 19.08 39.57
C GLY A 474 1.27 18.98 38.64
N ARG A 475 0.28 18.13 38.94
CA ARG A 475 -0.98 18.08 38.16
C ARG A 475 -1.77 19.38 38.28
N VAL A 476 -1.79 19.98 39.46
CA VAL A 476 -2.41 21.30 39.70
C VAL A 476 -1.69 22.41 38.95
N LEU A 477 -0.35 22.41 38.98
CA LEU A 477 0.45 23.36 38.21
C LEU A 477 0.24 23.21 36.70
N LEU A 478 0.03 21.98 36.23
CA LEU A 478 -0.32 21.73 34.83
C LEU A 478 -1.72 22.24 34.50
N TYR A 479 -2.69 22.12 35.42
CA TYR A 479 -4.05 22.63 35.18
C TYR A 479 -4.10 24.14 34.98
N ASN A 480 -3.18 24.91 35.57
CA ASN A 480 -3.11 26.36 35.36
C ASN A 480 -2.88 26.78 33.89
N ILE A 481 -2.37 25.89 33.03
CA ILE A 481 -2.18 26.16 31.60
C ILE A 481 -3.31 25.60 30.73
N VAL A 482 -4.19 24.76 31.30
CA VAL A 482 -5.29 24.12 30.57
C VAL A 482 -6.40 25.15 30.34
N PRO A 483 -6.94 25.25 29.12
CA PRO A 483 -8.02 26.20 28.84
C PRO A 483 -9.33 25.78 29.52
N ASP A 484 -10.19 26.77 29.80
CA ASP A 484 -11.55 26.52 30.26
C ASP A 484 -12.32 25.60 29.28
N GLY A 485 -13.17 24.72 29.80
CA GLY A 485 -13.93 23.74 29.02
C GLY A 485 -13.38 22.32 29.01
N LEU A 486 -12.23 22.07 29.63
CA LEU A 486 -11.67 20.73 29.83
C LEU A 486 -11.74 20.31 31.30
N PRO A 487 -12.20 19.08 31.59
CA PRO A 487 -12.27 18.59 32.97
C PRO A 487 -10.87 18.33 33.54
N PHE A 488 -10.68 18.56 34.84
CA PHE A 488 -9.42 18.29 35.54
C PHE A 488 -9.09 16.80 35.53
N GLU A 489 -10.09 15.93 35.47
CA GLU A 489 -9.92 14.48 35.39
C GLU A 489 -8.98 14.06 34.25
N MET A 490 -9.04 14.74 33.09
CA MET A 490 -8.13 14.46 31.98
C MET A 490 -6.65 14.73 32.30
N VAL A 491 -6.39 15.64 33.25
CA VAL A 491 -5.06 16.03 33.75
C VAL A 491 -4.68 15.25 35.00
N ASN A 492 -5.64 14.70 35.73
CA ASN A 492 -5.41 14.00 36.99
C ASN A 492 -4.89 12.56 36.81
N GLN A 493 -3.96 12.38 35.88
CA GLN A 493 -3.31 11.13 35.54
C GLN A 493 -1.85 11.38 35.16
N LYS A 494 -1.07 10.30 35.00
CA LYS A 494 0.31 10.41 34.49
C LYS A 494 0.30 10.85 33.02
N MET A 495 0.86 12.02 32.73
CA MET A 495 0.86 12.61 31.39
C MET A 495 1.94 11.98 30.51
N ALA A 496 1.70 10.73 30.12
CA ALA A 496 2.47 10.06 29.06
C ALA A 496 2.05 10.57 27.67
N LYS A 497 2.78 10.16 26.62
CA LYS A 497 2.54 10.60 25.24
C LYS A 497 1.08 10.44 24.77
N LYS A 498 0.42 9.33 25.13
CA LYS A 498 -0.98 9.04 24.73
C LYS A 498 -1.98 9.99 25.40
N PRO A 499 -2.02 10.12 26.75
CA PRO A 499 -2.82 11.14 27.44
C PRO A 499 -2.61 12.57 26.92
N ILE A 500 -1.36 12.96 26.65
CA ILE A 500 -1.05 14.30 26.08
C ILE A 500 -1.71 14.50 24.70
N SER A 501 -1.69 13.47 23.86
CA SER A 501 -2.37 13.51 22.55
C SER A 501 -3.89 13.60 22.72
N GLN A 502 -4.46 12.86 23.67
CA GLN A 502 -5.89 12.86 23.96
C GLN A 502 -6.38 14.21 24.46
N ILE A 503 -5.67 14.85 25.40
CA ILE A 503 -6.08 16.17 25.92
C ILE A 503 -5.97 17.26 24.84
N LEU A 504 -4.97 17.20 23.96
CA LEU A 504 -4.87 18.11 22.82
C LEU A 504 -6.01 17.89 21.81
N ASN A 505 -6.41 16.63 21.59
CA ASN A 505 -7.54 16.31 20.73
C ASN A 505 -8.85 16.82 21.34
N ALA A 506 -9.08 16.58 22.63
CA ALA A 506 -10.25 17.07 23.35
C ALA A 506 -10.32 18.61 23.34
N CYS A 507 -9.17 19.29 23.55
CA CYS A 507 -9.06 20.74 23.43
C CYS A 507 -9.49 21.25 22.04
N TYR A 508 -9.03 20.57 20.98
CA TYR A 508 -9.38 20.94 19.61
C TYR A 508 -10.87 20.80 19.31
N ARG A 509 -11.50 19.75 19.87
CA ARG A 509 -12.90 19.44 19.62
C ARG A 509 -13.87 20.27 20.45
N ASN A 510 -13.57 20.49 21.73
CA ASN A 510 -14.48 21.14 22.67
C ASN A 510 -14.28 22.66 22.73
N VAL A 511 -13.03 23.13 22.70
CA VAL A 511 -12.70 24.56 22.90
C VAL A 511 -12.42 25.25 21.56
N GLY A 512 -11.74 24.55 20.66
CA GLY A 512 -11.46 25.01 19.29
C GLY A 512 -10.01 25.39 19.04
N LEU A 513 -9.75 25.75 17.78
CA LEU A 513 -8.39 25.81 17.23
C LEU A 513 -7.43 26.77 17.95
N LYS A 514 -7.89 28.00 18.24
CA LYS A 514 -7.01 29.05 18.78
C LYS A 514 -6.46 28.68 20.15
N GLU A 515 -7.33 28.23 21.05
CA GLU A 515 -6.94 27.85 22.41
C GLU A 515 -6.09 26.57 22.39
N THR A 516 -6.35 25.63 21.47
CA THR A 516 -5.50 24.45 21.31
C THR A 516 -4.07 24.82 20.92
N VAL A 517 -3.87 25.79 20.03
CA VAL A 517 -2.54 26.25 19.63
C VAL A 517 -1.80 26.89 20.80
N ILE A 518 -2.49 27.74 21.57
CA ILE A 518 -1.91 28.38 22.76
C ILE A 518 -1.53 27.31 23.79
N PHE A 519 -2.43 26.37 24.03
CA PHE A 519 -2.23 25.28 24.97
C PHE A 519 -1.04 24.38 24.57
N ALA A 520 -0.91 24.06 23.28
CA ALA A 520 0.22 23.28 22.77
C ALA A 520 1.57 24.00 22.98
N ASP A 521 1.64 25.31 22.72
CA ASP A 521 2.85 26.12 22.99
C ASP A 521 3.17 26.16 24.50
N GLN A 522 2.16 26.34 25.36
CA GLN A 522 2.37 26.35 26.81
C GLN A 522 2.81 24.98 27.36
N LEU A 523 2.26 23.88 26.84
CA LEU A 523 2.70 22.53 27.15
C LEU A 523 4.17 22.32 26.77
N MET A 524 4.59 22.85 25.61
CA MET A 524 5.99 22.79 25.18
C MET A 524 6.91 23.52 26.16
N TYR A 525 6.62 24.78 26.49
CA TYR A 525 7.45 25.55 27.42
C TYR A 525 7.51 24.91 28.81
N THR A 526 6.37 24.45 29.32
CA THR A 526 6.23 23.78 30.61
C THR A 526 7.04 22.48 30.62
N GLY A 527 6.87 21.63 29.61
CA GLY A 527 7.59 20.37 29.51
C GLY A 527 9.11 20.56 29.46
N TYR A 528 9.64 21.51 28.69
CA TYR A 528 11.09 21.78 28.69
C TYR A 528 11.62 22.27 30.03
N ALA A 529 10.88 23.15 30.71
CA ALA A 529 11.27 23.68 32.01
C ALA A 529 11.36 22.56 33.08
N TYR A 530 10.33 21.70 33.16
CA TYR A 530 10.31 20.61 34.13
C TYR A 530 11.18 19.43 33.74
N SER A 531 11.41 19.20 32.43
CA SER A 531 12.38 18.21 31.96
C SER A 531 13.79 18.56 32.42
N THR A 532 14.19 19.84 32.30
CA THR A 532 15.49 20.32 32.82
C THR A 532 15.59 20.16 34.34
N ARG A 533 14.52 20.46 35.08
CA ARG A 533 14.48 20.32 36.55
C ARG A 533 14.49 18.86 37.02
N SER A 534 13.97 17.93 36.22
CA SER A 534 13.95 16.51 36.57
C SER A 534 15.35 15.94 36.80
N GLY A 535 16.37 16.51 36.16
CA GLY A 535 17.75 16.02 36.24
C GLY A 535 17.92 14.58 35.73
N SER A 536 16.94 14.05 34.98
CA SER A 536 16.95 12.67 34.50
C SER A 536 18.16 12.41 33.62
N SER A 537 18.87 11.32 33.91
CA SER A 537 20.11 10.92 33.24
C SER A 537 20.14 9.41 33.05
N ILE A 538 20.90 8.93 32.06
CA ILE A 538 21.13 7.50 31.86
C ILE A 538 22.55 7.16 32.33
N GLY A 539 22.64 6.25 33.29
CA GLY A 539 23.88 5.63 33.75
C GLY A 539 23.93 4.13 33.44
N VAL A 540 25.11 3.53 33.61
CA VAL A 540 25.30 2.08 33.42
C VAL A 540 24.51 1.23 34.43
N ASN A 541 24.27 1.78 35.64
CA ASN A 541 23.57 1.09 36.72
C ASN A 541 22.05 1.08 36.53
N ASP A 542 21.51 1.96 35.68
CA ASP A 542 20.08 2.02 35.40
C ASP A 542 19.59 0.78 34.62
N PHE A 543 20.51 0.09 33.92
CA PHE A 543 20.21 -1.11 33.14
C PHE A 543 20.21 -2.37 34.01
N VAL A 544 19.28 -2.51 34.95
CA VAL A 544 19.21 -3.63 35.90
C VAL A 544 18.96 -4.97 35.17
N ILE A 545 19.87 -5.93 35.37
CA ILE A 545 19.76 -7.28 34.81
C ILE A 545 18.97 -8.14 35.80
N PRO A 546 17.91 -8.85 35.38
CA PRO A 546 17.14 -9.70 36.29
C PRO A 546 17.98 -10.90 36.76
N GLU A 547 17.92 -11.20 38.06
CA GLU A 547 18.66 -12.32 38.66
C GLU A 547 18.17 -13.68 38.12
N GLU A 548 16.87 -13.80 37.83
CA GLU A 548 16.23 -14.99 37.27
C GLU A 548 16.74 -15.36 35.88
N LYS A 549 17.39 -14.44 35.16
CA LYS A 549 17.90 -14.65 33.80
C LYS A 549 18.74 -15.92 33.68
N ALA A 550 19.64 -16.15 34.64
CA ALA A 550 20.52 -17.33 34.61
C ALA A 550 19.72 -18.64 34.71
N SER A 551 18.65 -18.64 35.51
CA SER A 551 17.74 -19.79 35.65
C SER A 551 16.95 -20.04 34.37
N ILE A 552 16.37 -18.99 33.77
CA ILE A 552 15.57 -19.09 32.54
C ILE A 552 16.42 -19.61 31.37
N ILE A 553 17.65 -19.09 31.22
CA ILE A 553 18.57 -19.57 30.18
C ILE A 553 18.99 -21.03 30.46
N GLY A 554 19.19 -21.40 31.72
CA GLY A 554 19.46 -22.78 32.11
C GLY A 554 18.34 -23.74 31.69
N GLN A 555 17.09 -23.40 32.00
CA GLN A 555 15.91 -24.18 31.61
C GLN A 555 15.79 -24.31 30.09
N ALA A 556 15.94 -23.22 29.35
CA ALA A 556 15.88 -23.23 27.89
C ALA A 556 16.99 -24.10 27.28
N ASN A 557 18.21 -24.07 27.83
CA ASN A 557 19.29 -24.94 27.38
C ASN A 557 18.96 -26.42 27.64
N SER A 558 18.41 -26.76 28.81
CA SER A 558 17.98 -28.14 29.11
C SER A 558 16.88 -28.63 28.17
N GLU A 559 15.87 -27.79 27.88
CA GLU A 559 14.83 -28.12 26.89
C GLU A 559 15.43 -28.36 25.50
N VAL A 560 16.40 -27.53 25.09
CA VAL A 560 17.09 -27.73 23.80
C VAL A 560 17.88 -29.03 23.81
N GLU A 561 18.62 -29.35 24.87
CA GLU A 561 19.34 -30.63 25.02
C GLU A 561 18.40 -31.84 24.94
N GLU A 562 17.21 -31.76 25.53
CA GLU A 562 16.18 -32.80 25.39
C GLU A 562 15.71 -32.97 23.95
N ILE A 563 15.47 -31.87 23.21
CA ILE A 563 15.11 -31.94 21.79
C ILE A 563 16.27 -32.48 20.96
N GLU A 564 17.52 -32.15 21.29
CA GLU A 564 18.69 -32.72 20.63
C GLU A 564 18.83 -34.22 20.90
N ALA A 565 18.53 -34.68 22.12
CA ALA A 565 18.47 -36.09 22.45
C ALA A 565 17.32 -36.81 21.72
N GLN A 566 16.14 -36.18 21.63
CA GLN A 566 15.01 -36.69 20.84
C GLN A 566 15.37 -36.84 19.37
N PHE A 567 16.07 -35.85 18.79
CA PHE A 567 16.60 -35.92 17.44
C PHE A 567 17.63 -37.05 17.29
N ALA A 568 18.58 -37.18 18.24
CA ALA A 568 19.57 -38.26 18.24
C ALA A 568 18.94 -39.67 18.38
N SER A 569 17.75 -39.76 18.97
CA SER A 569 16.95 -40.99 19.08
C SER A 569 15.95 -41.23 17.93
N GLY A 570 15.79 -40.28 17.00
CA GLY A 570 14.92 -40.40 15.82
C GLY A 570 13.45 -40.10 16.04
N LEU A 571 13.10 -39.47 17.17
CA LEU A 571 11.72 -39.06 17.46
C LEU A 571 11.29 -37.79 16.72
N VAL A 572 12.24 -36.98 16.25
CA VAL A 572 12.02 -35.65 15.67
C VAL A 572 12.91 -35.47 14.45
N THR A 573 12.41 -34.84 13.39
CA THR A 573 13.19 -34.54 12.18
C THR A 573 14.06 -33.27 12.34
N GLN A 574 15.06 -33.07 11.47
CA GLN A 574 15.93 -31.89 11.53
C GLN A 574 15.15 -30.56 11.37
N GLY A 575 14.11 -30.54 10.53
CA GLY A 575 13.27 -29.36 10.34
C GLY A 575 12.43 -29.04 11.56
N GLU A 576 11.86 -30.06 12.21
CA GLU A 576 11.11 -29.92 13.45
C GLU A 576 12.02 -29.50 14.61
N LYS A 577 13.22 -30.08 14.71
CA LYS A 577 14.26 -29.65 15.67
C LYS A 577 14.50 -28.15 15.54
N TYR A 578 14.79 -27.68 14.33
CA TYR A 578 15.07 -26.27 14.07
C TYR A 578 13.91 -25.35 14.52
N ASN A 579 12.67 -25.70 14.19
CA ASN A 579 11.49 -24.92 14.58
C ASN A 579 11.26 -24.93 16.09
N LYS A 580 11.34 -26.10 16.74
CA LYS A 580 11.18 -26.25 18.20
C LYS A 580 12.25 -25.46 18.96
N VAL A 581 13.51 -25.54 18.55
CA VAL A 581 14.62 -24.80 19.16
C VAL A 581 14.39 -23.29 19.06
N ILE A 582 13.96 -22.80 17.90
CA ILE A 582 13.62 -21.38 17.73
C ILE A 582 12.48 -20.95 18.65
N ASP A 583 11.43 -21.77 18.77
CA ASP A 583 10.26 -21.44 19.59
C ASP A 583 10.62 -21.43 21.09
N ILE A 584 11.46 -22.36 21.55
CA ILE A 584 12.01 -22.37 22.93
C ILE A 584 12.78 -21.08 23.20
N TRP A 585 13.70 -20.70 22.30
CA TRP A 585 14.49 -19.48 22.48
C TRP A 585 13.66 -18.19 22.38
N SER A 586 12.61 -18.18 21.55
CA SER A 586 11.67 -17.06 21.47
C SER A 586 10.91 -16.92 22.78
N ARG A 587 10.39 -18.03 23.34
CA ARG A 587 9.71 -18.06 24.63
C ARG A 587 10.62 -17.62 25.77
N ALA A 588 11.83 -18.16 25.84
CA ALA A 588 12.82 -17.79 26.85
C ALA A 588 13.14 -16.28 26.80
N ASN A 589 13.31 -15.73 25.60
CA ASN A 589 13.54 -14.31 25.39
C ASN A 589 12.37 -13.43 25.86
N ASP A 590 11.13 -13.88 25.69
CA ASP A 590 9.95 -13.17 26.17
C ASP A 590 9.77 -13.27 27.68
N ILE A 591 10.09 -14.42 28.30
CA ILE A 591 10.09 -14.57 29.76
C ILE A 591 11.15 -13.67 30.40
N VAL A 592 12.38 -13.66 29.85
CA VAL A 592 13.44 -12.74 30.32
C VAL A 592 13.01 -11.29 30.18
N ALA A 593 12.30 -10.92 29.11
CA ALA A 593 11.78 -9.57 28.93
C ALA A 593 10.74 -9.19 30.00
N LYS A 594 9.83 -10.10 30.34
CA LYS A 594 8.82 -9.89 31.37
C LYS A 594 9.45 -9.74 32.75
N SER A 595 10.31 -10.68 33.16
CA SER A 595 11.04 -10.63 34.43
C SER A 595 11.88 -9.35 34.57
N MET A 596 12.56 -8.94 33.50
CA MET A 596 13.29 -7.66 33.46
C MET A 596 12.36 -6.46 33.66
N MET A 597 11.22 -6.40 32.96
CA MET A 597 10.29 -5.28 33.08
C MET A 597 9.63 -5.22 34.46
N GLU A 598 9.25 -6.37 35.02
CA GLU A 598 8.69 -6.47 36.37
C GLU A 598 9.69 -5.95 37.40
N GLY A 599 10.93 -6.46 37.38
CA GLY A 599 11.99 -6.02 38.29
C GLY A 599 12.44 -4.56 38.11
N LEU A 600 12.21 -3.97 36.93
CA LEU A 600 12.50 -2.55 36.67
C LEU A 600 11.30 -1.63 37.00
N SER A 601 10.08 -2.17 37.02
CA SER A 601 8.86 -1.37 37.09
C SER A 601 8.49 -0.90 38.49
N SER A 602 8.87 -1.65 39.53
CA SER A 602 8.57 -1.31 40.92
C SER A 602 9.84 -1.15 41.76
N GLU A 603 9.72 -0.36 42.82
CA GLU A 603 10.76 -0.10 43.80
C GLU A 603 10.14 -0.06 45.20
N THR A 604 10.78 -0.69 46.17
CA THR A 604 10.31 -0.69 47.56
C THR A 604 10.78 0.57 48.28
N VAL A 605 9.85 1.32 48.88
CA VAL A 605 10.11 2.55 49.62
C VAL A 605 9.49 2.54 51.00
N ILE A 606 10.04 3.33 51.91
CA ILE A 606 9.54 3.50 53.27
C ILE A 606 8.47 4.59 53.25
N ASN A 607 7.23 4.22 53.58
CA ASN A 607 6.11 5.13 53.68
C ASN A 607 6.21 6.03 54.93
N LYS A 608 5.31 7.01 55.04
CA LYS A 608 5.28 7.99 56.15
C LYS A 608 5.08 7.35 57.53
N GLU A 609 4.44 6.17 57.58
CA GLU A 609 4.16 5.41 58.80
C GLU A 609 5.31 4.44 59.17
N GLY A 610 6.37 4.37 58.37
CA GLY A 610 7.54 3.52 58.59
C GLY A 610 7.42 2.09 58.04
N GLY A 611 6.36 1.77 57.31
CA GLY A 611 6.17 0.50 56.60
C GLY A 611 6.77 0.50 55.20
N GLU A 612 7.10 -0.69 54.69
CA GLU A 612 7.52 -0.88 53.29
C GLU A 612 6.29 -0.86 52.37
N GLU A 613 6.32 0.01 51.36
CA GLU A 613 5.30 0.13 50.32
C GLU A 613 6.00 0.01 48.96
N GLN A 614 5.39 -0.72 48.01
CA GLN A 614 5.89 -0.73 46.64
C GLN A 614 5.34 0.47 45.88
N GLN A 615 6.25 1.24 45.28
CA GLN A 615 5.90 2.29 44.33
C GLN A 615 6.42 1.95 42.94
N GLU A 616 5.90 2.61 41.91
CA GLU A 616 6.52 2.52 40.58
C GLU A 616 7.95 3.08 40.61
N SER A 617 8.89 2.41 39.94
CA SER A 617 10.31 2.76 39.97
C SER A 617 10.60 4.13 39.37
N PHE A 618 11.52 4.88 39.99
CA PHE A 618 12.04 6.15 39.47
C PHE A 618 13.28 6.00 38.59
N ASN A 619 13.62 4.76 38.20
CA ASN A 619 14.70 4.49 37.26
C ASN A 619 14.46 5.22 35.93
N SER A 620 15.47 5.97 35.46
CA SER A 620 15.38 6.77 34.23
C SER A 620 15.02 5.96 32.99
N VAL A 621 15.53 4.72 32.85
CA VAL A 621 15.26 3.85 31.71
C VAL A 621 13.79 3.43 31.69
N TYR A 622 13.23 3.12 32.87
CA TYR A 622 11.81 2.82 33.01
C TYR A 622 10.96 4.05 32.71
N VAL A 623 11.29 5.20 33.31
CA VAL A 623 10.59 6.48 33.09
C VAL A 623 10.56 6.85 31.60
N TYR A 624 11.65 6.61 30.86
CA TYR A 624 11.72 6.93 29.42
C TYR A 624 10.78 6.05 28.59
N ALA A 625 10.67 4.76 28.94
CA ALA A 625 9.77 3.84 28.27
C ALA A 625 8.30 4.02 28.68
N ASP A 626 7.99 4.16 29.97
CA ASP A 626 6.62 4.32 30.46
C ASP A 626 6.01 5.65 30.00
N SER A 627 6.78 6.74 30.02
CA SER A 627 6.34 8.04 29.48
C SER A 627 6.07 8.00 27.96
N GLY A 628 6.67 7.04 27.24
CA GLY A 628 6.68 7.00 25.78
C GLY A 628 7.50 8.12 25.14
N ALA A 629 8.38 8.79 25.92
CA ALA A 629 9.28 9.82 25.42
C ALA A 629 10.31 9.22 24.44
N ARG A 630 10.98 8.14 24.86
CA ARG A 630 11.93 7.38 24.04
C ARG A 630 12.21 6.02 24.65
N GLY A 631 12.36 5.00 23.81
CA GLY A 631 12.61 3.64 24.27
C GLY A 631 11.38 2.77 24.09
N SER A 632 11.60 1.53 23.66
CA SER A 632 10.57 0.48 23.66
C SER A 632 11.00 -0.65 24.58
N PRO A 633 10.06 -1.45 25.12
CA PRO A 633 10.39 -2.65 25.89
C PRO A 633 11.37 -3.56 25.14
N ALA A 634 11.24 -3.67 23.81
CA ALA A 634 12.17 -4.43 22.97
C ALA A 634 13.60 -3.86 22.94
N GLN A 635 13.77 -2.54 23.04
CA GLN A 635 15.10 -1.90 23.13
C GLN A 635 15.70 -2.07 24.53
N ILE A 636 14.90 -1.90 25.58
CA ILE A 636 15.34 -2.12 26.97
C ILE A 636 15.77 -3.58 27.16
N ARG A 637 15.01 -4.52 26.58
CA ARG A 637 15.37 -5.94 26.56
C ARG A 637 16.76 -6.20 26.01
N GLN A 638 17.15 -5.54 24.93
CA GLN A 638 18.51 -5.71 24.36
C GLN A 638 19.60 -5.10 25.26
N LEU A 639 19.26 -4.09 26.05
CA LEU A 639 20.20 -3.39 26.93
C LEU A 639 20.45 -4.18 28.23
N ALA A 640 19.40 -4.71 28.86
CA ALA A 640 19.47 -5.33 30.19
C ALA A 640 19.00 -6.79 30.27
N GLY A 641 18.17 -7.26 29.33
CA GLY A 641 17.68 -8.64 29.28
C GLY A 641 18.63 -9.55 28.48
N MET A 642 18.23 -9.90 27.27
CA MET A 642 19.04 -10.58 26.26
C MET A 642 18.71 -10.05 24.87
N ARG A 643 19.63 -10.17 23.92
CA ARG A 643 19.40 -9.68 22.55
C ARG A 643 18.53 -10.63 21.71
N GLY A 644 18.61 -11.94 21.96
CA GLY A 644 17.74 -12.95 21.36
C GLY A 644 18.19 -13.44 19.98
N LEU A 645 17.23 -13.91 19.18
CA LEU A 645 17.44 -14.55 17.88
C LEU A 645 17.67 -13.53 16.76
N MET A 646 18.66 -13.80 15.89
CA MET A 646 19.01 -12.94 14.75
C MET A 646 18.63 -13.59 13.42
N ALA A 647 18.35 -12.77 12.40
CA ALA A 647 18.07 -13.24 11.04
C ALA A 647 19.33 -13.26 10.16
N ARG A 648 19.47 -14.28 9.34
CA ARG A 648 20.45 -14.37 8.25
C ARG A 648 20.03 -13.47 7.05
N PRO A 649 20.94 -13.18 6.11
CA PRO A 649 20.63 -12.35 4.95
C PRO A 649 19.54 -12.92 4.02
N ASP A 650 19.37 -14.24 3.98
CA ASP A 650 18.29 -14.96 3.28
C ASP A 650 16.92 -14.77 3.98
N GLY A 651 16.90 -14.41 5.26
CA GLY A 651 15.69 -14.23 6.08
C GLY A 651 15.40 -15.41 7.03
N SER A 652 16.21 -16.47 7.00
CA SER A 652 16.10 -17.57 7.98
C SER A 652 16.63 -17.11 9.34
N ILE A 653 16.10 -17.70 10.42
CA ILE A 653 16.52 -17.37 11.79
C ILE A 653 17.75 -18.22 12.16
N ILE A 654 18.70 -17.64 12.87
CA ILE A 654 19.85 -18.38 13.37
C ILE A 654 19.44 -19.08 14.66
N GLU A 655 19.56 -20.41 14.70
CA GLU A 655 19.19 -21.25 15.84
C GLU A 655 19.97 -20.90 17.12
N THR A 656 21.21 -20.39 16.99
CA THR A 656 22.02 -19.93 18.11
C THR A 656 21.66 -18.50 18.51
N PRO A 657 21.04 -18.27 19.68
CA PRO A 657 20.66 -16.94 20.13
C PRO A 657 21.86 -16.15 20.67
N ILE A 658 21.67 -14.84 20.82
CA ILE A 658 22.55 -13.98 21.61
C ILE A 658 21.95 -13.85 23.02
N THR A 659 22.45 -14.64 23.96
CA THR A 659 22.05 -14.64 25.38
C THR A 659 22.56 -13.42 26.14
N ALA A 660 23.64 -12.81 25.66
CA ALA A 660 24.20 -11.59 26.24
C ALA A 660 23.37 -10.34 25.90
N ASN A 661 23.48 -9.32 26.75
CA ASN A 661 22.93 -7.98 26.51
C ASN A 661 24.05 -6.93 26.32
N PHE A 662 23.70 -5.68 26.03
CA PHE A 662 24.69 -4.63 25.82
C PHE A 662 25.44 -4.21 27.10
N ARG A 663 24.83 -4.37 28.28
CA ARG A 663 25.51 -4.10 29.57
C ARG A 663 26.60 -5.13 29.86
N GLU A 664 26.36 -6.39 29.58
CA GLU A 664 27.30 -7.51 29.73
C GLU A 664 28.40 -7.49 28.66
N GLY A 665 28.07 -6.98 27.47
CA GLY A 665 28.95 -6.99 26.30
C GLY A 665 28.76 -8.22 25.43
N LEU A 666 29.13 -8.10 24.15
CA LEU A 666 28.98 -9.16 23.15
C LEU A 666 30.33 -9.81 22.84
N SER A 667 30.36 -11.14 22.74
CA SER A 667 31.53 -11.84 22.22
C SER A 667 31.73 -11.55 20.73
N VAL A 668 32.92 -11.83 20.20
CA VAL A 668 33.23 -11.59 18.77
C VAL A 668 32.27 -12.36 17.86
N SER A 669 31.92 -13.61 18.21
CA SER A 669 30.99 -14.43 17.43
C SER A 669 29.56 -13.87 17.48
N GLN A 670 29.05 -13.52 18.67
CA GLN A 670 27.73 -12.92 18.83
C GLN A 670 27.62 -11.57 18.10
N TYR A 671 28.65 -10.73 18.21
CA TYR A 671 28.71 -9.46 17.49
C TYR A 671 28.67 -9.71 15.98
N PHE A 672 29.52 -10.61 15.45
CA PHE A 672 29.55 -10.94 14.03
C PHE A 672 28.20 -11.45 13.51
N THR A 673 27.54 -12.34 14.26
CA THR A 673 26.19 -12.83 13.96
C THR A 673 25.19 -11.67 13.85
N SER A 674 25.24 -10.72 14.79
CA SER A 674 24.36 -9.54 14.77
C SER A 674 24.58 -8.59 13.57
N THR A 675 25.78 -8.57 12.99
CA THR A 675 26.10 -7.67 11.87
C THR A 675 25.33 -8.00 10.58
N HIS A 676 24.98 -9.27 10.38
CA HIS A 676 24.27 -9.73 9.18
C HIS A 676 22.88 -9.11 9.08
N GLY A 677 22.10 -9.21 10.17
CA GLY A 677 20.78 -8.59 10.28
C GLY A 677 20.86 -7.07 10.13
N ALA A 678 21.75 -6.43 10.89
CA ALA A 678 21.93 -4.97 10.84
C ALA A 678 22.28 -4.45 9.43
N ARG A 679 23.21 -5.11 8.73
CA ARG A 679 23.60 -4.74 7.36
C ARG A 679 22.44 -4.95 6.37
N LYS A 680 21.69 -6.05 6.48
CA LYS A 680 20.51 -6.30 5.65
C LYS A 680 19.45 -5.23 5.89
N GLY A 681 19.15 -4.88 7.15
CA GLY A 681 18.21 -3.81 7.50
C GLY A 681 18.59 -2.46 6.88
N LEU A 682 19.89 -2.09 6.94
CA LEU A 682 20.42 -0.89 6.29
C LEU A 682 20.28 -0.92 4.77
N ALA A 683 20.68 -2.02 4.13
CA ALA A 683 20.60 -2.18 2.68
C ALA A 683 19.15 -2.14 2.19
N ASP A 684 18.25 -2.82 2.89
CA ASP A 684 16.82 -2.84 2.60
C ASP A 684 16.20 -1.45 2.75
N THR A 685 16.55 -0.71 3.81
CA THR A 685 16.08 0.67 4.00
C THR A 685 16.49 1.55 2.83
N ALA A 686 17.76 1.48 2.40
CA ALA A 686 18.27 2.27 1.28
C ALA A 686 17.61 1.91 -0.07
N LEU A 687 17.43 0.62 -0.36
CA LEU A 687 16.86 0.16 -1.64
C LEU A 687 15.33 0.28 -1.69
N LYS A 688 14.64 -0.12 -0.63
CA LYS A 688 13.18 -0.23 -0.60
C LYS A 688 12.52 1.15 -0.49
N THR A 689 13.18 2.19 0.02
CA THR A 689 12.67 3.57 0.08
C THR A 689 12.30 4.11 -1.31
N ALA A 690 13.13 3.81 -2.32
CA ALA A 690 12.87 4.22 -3.69
C ALA A 690 11.56 3.63 -4.26
N ASN A 691 11.23 2.39 -3.88
CA ASN A 691 10.00 1.73 -4.30
C ASN A 691 8.75 2.37 -3.68
N SER A 692 8.83 2.83 -2.43
CA SER A 692 7.71 3.48 -1.75
C SER A 692 7.42 4.88 -2.31
N GLY A 693 8.47 5.69 -2.52
CA GLY A 693 8.32 6.99 -3.17
C GLY A 693 7.78 6.87 -4.61
N TYR A 694 8.16 5.80 -5.32
CA TYR A 694 7.60 5.49 -6.64
C TYR A 694 6.12 5.09 -6.58
N LEU A 695 5.70 4.32 -5.57
CA LEU A 695 4.31 3.94 -5.36
C LEU A 695 3.44 5.16 -4.98
N THR A 696 3.93 6.02 -4.09
CA THR A 696 3.25 7.27 -3.70
C THR A 696 2.98 8.15 -4.92
N ARG A 697 4.01 8.36 -5.75
CA ARG A 697 3.87 9.09 -7.02
C ARG A 697 2.80 8.47 -7.91
N ARG A 698 2.78 7.14 -8.01
CA ARG A 698 1.79 6.41 -8.81
C ARG A 698 0.38 6.66 -8.31
N PHE A 699 0.15 6.67 -7.00
CA PHE A 699 -1.16 7.02 -6.44
C PHE A 699 -1.56 8.45 -6.77
N VAL A 700 -0.66 9.42 -6.65
CA VAL A 700 -0.93 10.83 -7.02
C VAL A 700 -1.29 10.93 -8.50
N ASP A 701 -0.49 10.30 -9.38
CA ASP A 701 -0.75 10.31 -10.83
C ASP A 701 -2.16 9.76 -11.18
N ILE A 702 -2.67 8.79 -10.41
CA ILE A 702 -4.00 8.18 -10.60
C ILE A 702 -5.13 9.07 -10.06
N SER A 703 -4.91 9.69 -8.90
CA SER A 703 -5.97 10.29 -8.07
C SER A 703 -6.02 11.81 -8.15
N GLN A 704 -5.02 12.49 -8.73
CA GLN A 704 -4.94 13.96 -8.78
C GLN A 704 -6.18 14.68 -9.34
N ASP A 705 -6.98 14.02 -10.18
CA ASP A 705 -8.20 14.61 -10.78
C ASP A 705 -9.41 14.57 -9.83
N LEU A 706 -9.29 13.90 -8.67
CA LEU A 706 -10.35 13.80 -7.68
C LEU A 706 -10.31 14.99 -6.72
N VAL A 707 -11.29 15.86 -6.93
CA VAL A 707 -11.57 17.05 -6.14
C VAL A 707 -13.02 16.97 -5.67
N ILE A 708 -13.32 17.58 -4.53
CA ILE A 708 -14.71 17.78 -4.12
C ILE A 708 -15.35 18.85 -4.99
N THR A 709 -16.37 18.51 -5.75
CA THR A 709 -16.98 19.41 -6.75
C THR A 709 -18.40 19.85 -6.41
N GLU A 710 -19.11 19.05 -5.62
CA GLU A 710 -20.48 19.34 -5.17
C GLU A 710 -20.66 18.96 -3.70
N HIS A 711 -21.69 19.49 -3.05
CA HIS A 711 -21.96 19.18 -1.65
C HIS A 711 -22.53 17.77 -1.49
N ASP A 712 -23.57 17.44 -2.25
CA ASP A 712 -24.25 16.14 -2.20
C ASP A 712 -24.58 15.66 -3.61
N CYS A 713 -24.36 14.37 -3.88
CA CYS A 713 -24.73 13.70 -5.13
C CYS A 713 -26.12 13.05 -5.08
N GLY A 714 -26.76 12.98 -3.92
CA GLY A 714 -28.10 12.40 -3.72
C GLY A 714 -28.15 10.86 -3.74
N THR A 715 -27.00 10.17 -3.59
CA THR A 715 -26.99 8.70 -3.54
C THR A 715 -27.41 8.19 -2.16
N GLU A 716 -28.32 7.23 -2.15
CA GLU A 716 -28.71 6.43 -0.97
C GLU A 716 -27.82 5.18 -0.81
N GLN A 717 -26.92 4.91 -1.78
CA GLN A 717 -26.03 3.76 -1.72
C GLN A 717 -24.79 4.03 -0.86
N GLY A 718 -24.50 3.08 0.02
CA GLY A 718 -23.37 3.08 0.94
C GLY A 718 -22.62 1.76 0.97
N LEU A 719 -21.73 1.64 1.96
CA LEU A 719 -21.03 0.42 2.34
C LEU A 719 -21.41 0.06 3.77
N THR A 720 -21.59 -1.22 4.04
CA THR A 720 -21.79 -1.72 5.40
C THR A 720 -20.44 -1.80 6.12
N MET A 721 -20.31 -1.06 7.22
CA MET A 721 -19.13 -1.05 8.09
C MET A 721 -19.42 -1.83 9.37
N ALA A 722 -18.48 -2.69 9.75
CA ALA A 722 -18.52 -3.52 10.95
C ALA A 722 -17.16 -3.45 11.66
N PRO A 723 -17.06 -3.73 12.96
CA PRO A 723 -15.77 -3.91 13.63
C PRO A 723 -15.01 -5.09 12.99
N ILE A 724 -13.68 -5.03 13.07
CA ILE A 724 -12.83 -6.12 12.55
C ILE A 724 -12.44 -6.98 13.73
N ILE A 725 -12.98 -8.19 13.74
CA ILE A 725 -12.76 -9.19 14.79
C ILE A 725 -11.91 -10.31 14.18
N GLU A 726 -10.76 -10.58 14.77
CA GLU A 726 -9.93 -11.75 14.43
C GLU A 726 -9.64 -12.55 15.69
N GLY A 727 -10.05 -13.82 15.74
CA GLY A 727 -9.77 -14.69 16.89
C GLY A 727 -10.27 -14.14 18.23
N GLY A 728 -11.42 -13.47 18.21
CA GLY A 728 -12.04 -12.86 19.39
C GLY A 728 -11.41 -11.55 19.86
N ASP A 729 -10.32 -11.08 19.24
CA ASP A 729 -9.82 -9.71 19.49
C ASP A 729 -10.45 -8.71 18.51
N ILE A 730 -10.98 -7.62 19.07
CA ILE A 730 -11.40 -6.45 18.27
C ILE A 730 -10.13 -5.70 17.88
N ILE A 731 -9.67 -5.93 16.65
CA ILE A 731 -8.48 -5.25 16.10
C ILE A 731 -8.79 -3.78 15.82
N ALA A 732 -9.99 -3.51 15.29
CA ALA A 732 -10.47 -2.17 15.01
C ALA A 732 -11.93 -2.04 15.47
N PRO A 733 -12.23 -1.14 16.43
CA PRO A 733 -13.60 -0.88 16.85
C PRO A 733 -14.39 -0.21 15.74
N LEU A 734 -15.71 -0.28 15.83
CA LEU A 734 -16.61 0.34 14.85
C LEU A 734 -16.39 1.87 14.81
N GLY A 735 -16.28 2.50 15.98
CA GLY A 735 -16.08 3.94 16.14
C GLY A 735 -14.96 4.51 15.28
N ASP A 736 -13.78 3.91 15.35
CA ASP A 736 -12.59 4.33 14.57
C ASP A 736 -12.82 4.27 13.04
N ARG A 737 -13.66 3.34 12.57
CA ARG A 737 -13.94 3.14 11.13
C ARG A 737 -14.99 4.10 10.60
N VAL A 738 -16.00 4.41 11.42
CA VAL A 738 -17.14 5.25 11.03
C VAL A 738 -16.93 6.73 11.32
N LEU A 739 -15.96 7.10 12.16
CA LEU A 739 -15.68 8.48 12.53
C LEU A 739 -15.53 9.40 11.31
N GLY A 740 -16.31 10.48 11.30
CA GLY A 740 -16.29 11.49 10.25
C GLY A 740 -16.81 10.99 8.89
N ARG A 741 -17.60 9.91 8.87
CA ARG A 741 -18.41 9.49 7.72
C ARG A 741 -19.84 9.98 7.85
N VAL A 742 -20.61 9.79 6.79
CA VAL A 742 -22.02 10.18 6.72
C VAL A 742 -22.88 8.94 6.63
N LEU A 743 -23.95 8.88 7.41
CA LEU A 743 -24.92 7.79 7.37
C LEU A 743 -25.65 7.75 6.02
N ALA A 744 -25.77 6.57 5.43
CA ALA A 744 -26.55 6.34 4.22
C ALA A 744 -27.98 5.87 4.54
N GLY A 745 -28.19 5.24 5.70
CA GLY A 745 -29.49 4.86 6.24
C GLY A 745 -29.57 5.13 7.74
N ASP A 746 -30.79 5.13 8.27
CA ASP A 746 -31.04 5.37 9.69
C ASP A 746 -30.43 4.26 10.55
N VAL A 747 -29.83 4.63 11.67
CA VAL A 747 -29.35 3.69 12.68
C VAL A 747 -30.41 3.55 13.75
N VAL A 748 -30.94 2.34 13.89
CA VAL A 748 -31.95 1.99 14.90
C VAL A 748 -31.33 1.10 15.96
N GLU A 749 -31.71 1.33 17.22
CA GLU A 749 -31.38 0.42 18.30
C GLU A 749 -32.26 -0.84 18.19
N GLU A 750 -31.65 -2.02 18.21
CA GLU A 750 -32.38 -3.29 18.00
C GLU A 750 -33.38 -3.60 19.13
N ASP A 751 -33.08 -3.17 20.37
CA ASP A 751 -33.87 -3.50 21.56
C ASP A 751 -35.08 -2.56 21.75
N SER A 752 -34.93 -1.26 21.47
CA SER A 752 -35.99 -0.25 21.66
C SER A 752 -36.74 0.08 20.36
N GLY A 753 -36.11 -0.09 19.20
CA GLY A 753 -36.60 0.38 17.90
C GLY A 753 -36.49 1.89 17.71
N ASP A 754 -35.86 2.62 18.64
CA ASP A 754 -35.66 4.05 18.53
C ASP A 754 -34.54 4.39 17.54
N VAL A 755 -34.73 5.47 16.78
CA VAL A 755 -33.72 5.97 15.83
C VAL A 755 -32.65 6.74 16.61
N ILE A 756 -31.44 6.20 16.64
CA ILE A 756 -30.27 6.85 17.25
C ILE A 756 -29.82 8.02 16.38
N ALA A 757 -29.74 7.79 15.06
CA ALA A 757 -29.28 8.79 14.11
C ALA A 757 -29.94 8.63 12.74
N GLU A 758 -30.40 9.75 12.18
CA GLU A 758 -31.02 9.82 10.86
C GLU A 758 -29.99 9.76 9.72
N ALA A 759 -30.41 9.24 8.57
CA ALA A 759 -29.64 9.24 7.34
C ALA A 759 -29.16 10.65 6.95
N GLY A 760 -27.93 10.76 6.44
CA GLY A 760 -27.33 12.04 6.06
C GLY A 760 -26.65 12.80 7.19
N THR A 761 -26.71 12.32 8.44
CA THR A 761 -25.93 12.90 9.55
C THR A 761 -24.45 12.50 9.48
N VAL A 762 -23.58 13.44 9.85
CA VAL A 762 -22.13 13.22 9.94
C VAL A 762 -21.80 12.66 11.32
N ILE A 763 -21.13 11.51 11.36
CA ILE A 763 -20.77 10.83 12.60
C ILE A 763 -19.62 11.59 13.29
N ASN A 764 -19.92 12.15 14.46
CA ASN A 764 -18.97 12.84 15.33
C ASN A 764 -18.56 11.94 16.52
N GLU A 765 -17.55 12.36 17.29
CA GLU A 765 -17.05 11.61 18.45
C GLU A 765 -18.14 11.26 19.48
N ARG A 766 -19.04 12.19 19.81
CA ARG A 766 -20.16 11.93 20.73
C ARG A 766 -21.11 10.84 20.23
N MET A 767 -21.40 10.86 18.92
CA MET A 767 -22.24 9.84 18.30
C MET A 767 -21.54 8.48 18.27
N VAL A 768 -20.21 8.46 18.18
CA VAL A 768 -19.45 7.20 18.30
C VAL A 768 -19.63 6.62 19.71
N ASP A 769 -19.51 7.44 20.75
CA ASP A 769 -19.73 7.00 22.14
C ASP A 769 -21.17 6.49 22.35
N GLU A 770 -22.17 7.15 21.75
CA GLU A 770 -23.57 6.69 21.74
C GLU A 770 -23.74 5.36 21.01
N LEU A 771 -23.16 5.21 19.80
CA LEU A 771 -23.21 3.96 19.03
C LEU A 771 -22.57 2.79 19.78
N GLU A 772 -21.46 3.05 20.49
CA GLU A 772 -20.78 2.03 21.31
C GLU A 772 -21.58 1.69 22.58
N THR A 773 -22.22 2.69 23.21
CA THR A 773 -23.06 2.48 24.41
C THR A 773 -24.32 1.68 24.10
N CYS A 774 -24.97 1.96 22.96
CA CYS A 774 -26.12 1.21 22.46
C CYS A 774 -25.72 -0.17 21.89
N GLY A 775 -24.42 -0.44 21.72
CA GLY A 775 -23.93 -1.73 21.23
C GLY A 775 -24.27 -1.99 19.76
N VAL A 776 -24.18 -0.96 18.90
CA VAL A 776 -24.43 -1.10 17.46
C VAL A 776 -23.26 -1.83 16.78
N ASP A 777 -23.54 -2.94 16.12
CA ASP A 777 -22.50 -3.77 15.48
C ASP A 777 -22.19 -3.38 14.03
N GLN A 778 -23.18 -2.85 13.30
CA GLN A 778 -23.04 -2.51 11.89
C GLN A 778 -23.71 -1.19 11.55
N VAL A 779 -23.07 -0.41 10.68
CA VAL A 779 -23.59 0.89 10.24
C VAL A 779 -23.45 1.02 8.73
N TYR A 780 -24.51 1.49 8.07
CA TYR A 780 -24.54 1.74 6.64
C TYR A 780 -24.09 3.18 6.35
N VAL A 781 -22.90 3.34 5.77
CA VAL A 781 -22.26 4.65 5.56
C VAL A 781 -22.06 4.97 4.08
N ARG A 782 -22.13 6.26 3.73
CA ARG A 782 -21.76 6.73 2.39
C ARG A 782 -20.26 6.53 2.15
N SER A 783 -19.89 6.27 0.90
CA SER A 783 -18.51 6.04 0.50
C SER A 783 -18.13 6.83 -0.76
N PRO A 784 -16.85 7.22 -0.92
CA PRO A 784 -16.33 7.69 -2.20
C PRO A 784 -16.57 6.70 -3.35
N ILE A 785 -16.69 5.39 -3.09
CA ILE A 785 -16.90 4.39 -4.15
C ILE A 785 -18.31 4.50 -4.75
N THR A 786 -19.35 4.65 -3.92
CA THR A 786 -20.76 4.72 -4.34
C THR A 786 -21.19 6.09 -4.85
N CYS A 787 -20.33 7.11 -4.74
CA CYS A 787 -20.64 8.47 -5.13
C CYS A 787 -20.96 8.62 -6.64
N GLU A 788 -22.14 9.17 -6.96
CA GLU A 788 -22.63 9.31 -8.34
C GLU A 788 -22.13 10.57 -9.09
N THR A 789 -21.42 11.45 -8.41
CA THR A 789 -20.80 12.65 -8.99
C THR A 789 -19.97 12.31 -10.24
N ARG A 790 -20.23 13.02 -11.34
CA ARG A 790 -19.59 12.76 -12.65
C ARG A 790 -18.10 13.10 -12.67
N PHE A 791 -17.75 14.30 -12.22
CA PHE A 791 -16.37 14.77 -12.16
C PHE A 791 -16.06 15.10 -10.71
N GLY A 792 -15.25 14.28 -10.06
CA GLY A 792 -14.94 14.42 -8.63
C GLY A 792 -15.78 13.52 -7.73
N ILE A 793 -15.92 13.97 -6.49
CA ILE A 793 -16.69 13.34 -5.40
C ILE A 793 -17.51 14.46 -4.72
N CYS A 794 -18.67 14.12 -4.15
CA CYS A 794 -19.41 15.07 -3.32
C CYS A 794 -18.89 15.10 -1.88
N SER A 795 -19.06 16.22 -1.18
CA SER A 795 -18.62 16.38 0.21
C SER A 795 -19.21 15.32 1.13
N GLN A 796 -20.50 15.02 1.01
CA GLN A 796 -21.21 14.05 1.86
C GLN A 796 -20.69 12.60 1.69
N CYS A 797 -20.32 12.17 0.47
CA CYS A 797 -19.75 10.83 0.27
C CYS A 797 -18.32 10.70 0.82
N TYR A 798 -17.59 11.81 1.00
CA TYR A 798 -16.26 11.82 1.63
C TYR A 798 -16.34 12.02 3.15
N GLY A 799 -17.33 12.80 3.59
CA GLY A 799 -17.57 13.18 4.96
C GLY A 799 -16.64 14.31 5.44
N ARG A 800 -16.07 14.10 6.63
CA ARG A 800 -15.20 15.06 7.32
C ARG A 800 -13.78 15.08 6.74
N ASP A 801 -13.21 16.28 6.56
CA ASP A 801 -11.77 16.46 6.37
C ASP A 801 -11.06 16.21 7.71
N LEU A 802 -10.21 15.20 7.73
CA LEU A 802 -9.49 14.79 8.94
C LEU A 802 -8.40 15.81 9.33
N ALA A 803 -7.89 16.61 8.38
CA ALA A 803 -6.84 17.58 8.67
C ALA A 803 -7.34 18.82 9.43
N ARG A 804 -8.62 19.18 9.26
CA ARG A 804 -9.23 20.37 9.87
C ARG A 804 -10.41 20.06 10.77
N GLY A 805 -10.99 18.87 10.67
CA GLY A 805 -12.09 18.45 11.54
C GLY A 805 -13.44 19.08 11.21
N HIS A 806 -13.64 19.68 10.05
CA HIS A 806 -14.96 20.07 9.55
C HIS A 806 -15.35 19.21 8.34
N VAL A 807 -16.60 19.30 7.88
CA VAL A 807 -17.05 18.68 6.63
C VAL A 807 -16.18 19.16 5.46
N ALA A 808 -15.78 18.26 4.56
CA ALA A 808 -14.79 18.59 3.55
C ALA A 808 -15.29 19.65 2.56
N ASN A 809 -14.47 20.68 2.29
CA ASN A 809 -14.91 21.83 1.49
C ASN A 809 -14.91 21.53 -0.01
N VAL A 810 -15.80 22.20 -0.74
CA VAL A 810 -15.76 22.21 -2.21
C VAL A 810 -14.45 22.83 -2.69
N GLY A 811 -13.74 22.13 -3.58
CA GLY A 811 -12.42 22.51 -4.07
C GLY A 811 -11.26 21.75 -3.43
N GLU A 812 -11.47 20.96 -2.37
CA GLU A 812 -10.41 20.17 -1.74
C GLU A 812 -9.96 18.99 -2.63
N ALA A 813 -8.65 18.88 -2.86
CA ALA A 813 -8.04 17.84 -3.68
C ALA A 813 -7.85 16.52 -2.91
N VAL A 814 -8.97 15.89 -2.54
CA VAL A 814 -9.01 14.65 -1.74
C VAL A 814 -8.23 13.49 -2.35
N GLY A 815 -8.10 13.43 -3.68
CA GLY A 815 -7.30 12.41 -4.34
C GLY A 815 -5.82 12.47 -3.97
N VAL A 816 -5.23 13.68 -3.98
CA VAL A 816 -3.82 13.88 -3.60
C VAL A 816 -3.63 13.61 -2.10
N ILE A 817 -4.58 14.04 -1.26
CA ILE A 817 -4.54 13.79 0.19
C ILE A 817 -4.57 12.30 0.49
N ALA A 818 -5.44 11.54 -0.17
CA ALA A 818 -5.52 10.09 -0.02
C ALA A 818 -4.22 9.39 -0.47
N ALA A 819 -3.67 9.80 -1.62
CA ALA A 819 -2.42 9.25 -2.12
C ALA A 819 -1.23 9.50 -1.17
N GLN A 820 -1.15 10.69 -0.56
CA GLN A 820 -0.13 11.03 0.43
C GLN A 820 -0.35 10.26 1.74
N SER A 821 -1.59 10.16 2.21
CA SER A 821 -1.93 9.49 3.47
C SER A 821 -1.66 7.99 3.45
N ILE A 822 -1.62 7.37 2.26
CA ILE A 822 -1.18 5.97 2.07
C ILE A 822 0.34 5.90 1.83
N GLY A 823 0.87 6.78 0.97
CA GLY A 823 2.25 6.68 0.50
C GLY A 823 3.32 7.12 1.50
N GLU A 824 3.02 8.13 2.32
CA GLU A 824 3.93 8.64 3.34
C GLU A 824 4.18 7.59 4.43
N PRO A 825 3.16 7.02 5.08
CA PRO A 825 3.40 5.99 6.07
C PRO A 825 4.05 4.76 5.45
N GLY A 826 3.68 4.37 4.22
CA GLY A 826 4.31 3.25 3.51
C GLY A 826 5.82 3.42 3.29
N THR A 827 6.30 4.67 3.24
CA THR A 827 7.72 4.99 3.18
C THR A 827 8.35 4.93 4.57
N GLN A 828 7.65 5.42 5.59
CA GLN A 828 8.09 5.33 6.99
C GLN A 828 8.20 3.88 7.48
N LEU A 829 7.29 2.98 7.08
CA LEU A 829 7.30 1.57 7.47
C LEU A 829 8.67 0.92 7.23
N LYS A 830 9.27 1.23 6.08
CA LYS A 830 10.58 0.70 5.68
C LYS A 830 11.74 1.31 6.45
N MET A 831 11.61 2.57 6.88
CA MET A 831 12.62 3.23 7.70
C MET A 831 12.56 2.73 9.15
N ARG A 832 11.37 2.47 9.72
CA ARG A 832 11.23 1.92 11.09
C ARG A 832 11.83 0.51 11.23
N THR A 833 11.83 -0.28 10.16
CA THR A 833 12.46 -1.62 10.17
C THR A 833 13.97 -1.56 10.44
N PHE A 834 14.64 -0.42 10.24
CA PHE A 834 16.05 -0.23 10.61
C PHE A 834 16.33 -0.54 12.09
N HIS A 835 15.43 -0.13 12.98
CA HIS A 835 15.61 -0.33 14.42
C HIS A 835 15.34 -1.77 14.88
N ILE A 836 14.60 -2.54 14.07
CA ILE A 836 14.18 -3.91 14.37
C ILE A 836 15.03 -4.93 13.60
N GLY A 837 15.63 -4.55 12.47
CA GLY A 837 16.26 -5.42 11.45
C GLY A 837 17.41 -6.31 11.90
N GLY A 838 17.81 -6.29 13.16
CA GLY A 838 18.71 -7.27 13.76
C GLY A 838 18.00 -8.39 14.52
N ALA A 839 16.88 -8.11 15.19
CA ALA A 839 16.18 -9.03 16.06
C ALA A 839 14.96 -9.63 15.36
N ALA A 840 14.91 -10.96 15.25
CA ALA A 840 13.75 -11.67 14.77
C ALA A 840 12.83 -11.99 15.96
N SER A 841 11.59 -11.52 15.90
CA SER A 841 10.52 -11.97 16.79
C SER A 841 9.50 -12.73 15.95
N ARG A 842 9.37 -14.04 16.21
CA ARG A 842 8.31 -14.86 15.65
C ARG A 842 7.11 -14.76 16.60
N ALA A 843 5.91 -14.58 16.07
CA ALA A 843 4.72 -14.84 16.88
C ALA A 843 4.67 -16.36 17.13
N THR A 844 4.62 -16.77 18.39
CA THR A 844 4.50 -18.18 18.79
C THR A 844 3.29 -18.78 18.07
N ALA A 845 3.46 -19.95 17.45
CA ALA A 845 2.33 -20.62 16.82
C ALA A 845 1.32 -21.03 17.90
N SER A 846 0.06 -20.62 17.74
CA SER A 846 -1.01 -20.98 18.67
C SER A 846 -1.30 -22.47 18.54
N ASP A 847 -1.14 -23.20 19.65
CA ASP A 847 -1.45 -24.62 19.81
C ASP A 847 -2.84 -24.84 20.43
N ASN A 848 -3.51 -23.76 20.86
CA ASN A 848 -4.84 -23.81 21.45
C ASN A 848 -5.66 -22.52 21.23
N ILE A 849 -6.98 -22.62 21.42
CA ILE A 849 -7.90 -21.50 21.56
C ILE A 849 -8.30 -21.38 23.01
N GLN A 850 -8.15 -20.18 23.58
CA GLN A 850 -8.73 -19.79 24.84
C GLN A 850 -9.88 -18.82 24.58
N VAL A 851 -11.06 -19.14 25.10
CA VAL A 851 -12.23 -18.26 25.10
C VAL A 851 -11.91 -17.05 25.98
N LYS A 852 -12.22 -15.83 25.54
CA LYS A 852 -11.87 -14.62 26.32
C LYS A 852 -13.05 -14.12 27.14
N ASN A 853 -14.25 -14.25 26.59
CA ASN A 853 -15.48 -13.75 27.18
C ASN A 853 -16.33 -14.89 27.72
N THR A 854 -17.05 -14.62 28.80
CA THR A 854 -18.02 -15.59 29.33
C THR A 854 -19.21 -15.67 28.38
N GLY A 855 -19.64 -16.88 28.04
CA GLY A 855 -20.70 -17.07 27.04
C GLY A 855 -21.04 -18.53 26.78
N THR A 856 -21.82 -18.78 25.72
CA THR A 856 -22.20 -20.13 25.27
C THR A 856 -21.53 -20.47 23.95
N ILE A 857 -20.91 -21.65 23.87
CA ILE A 857 -20.25 -22.10 22.64
C ILE A 857 -21.25 -22.73 21.66
N HIS A 858 -21.34 -22.18 20.46
CA HIS A 858 -22.11 -22.72 19.35
C HIS A 858 -21.17 -23.18 18.21
N LEU A 859 -21.30 -24.44 17.78
CA LEU A 859 -20.53 -24.99 16.66
C LEU A 859 -21.33 -24.81 15.35
N ASN A 860 -20.81 -23.99 14.43
CA ASN A 860 -21.44 -23.70 13.15
C ASN A 860 -20.78 -24.48 11.99
N ASN A 861 -21.60 -25.07 11.13
CA ASN A 861 -21.20 -25.83 9.93
C ASN A 861 -20.08 -26.87 10.17
N MET A 862 -20.06 -27.48 11.36
CA MET A 862 -18.97 -28.35 11.81
C MET A 862 -19.42 -29.80 11.98
N LYS A 863 -18.68 -30.72 11.35
CA LYS A 863 -18.75 -32.16 11.62
C LYS A 863 -17.65 -32.56 12.61
N THR A 864 -18.03 -33.33 13.62
CA THR A 864 -17.15 -33.83 14.69
C THR A 864 -17.31 -35.33 14.86
N VAL A 865 -16.24 -36.03 15.23
CA VAL A 865 -16.26 -37.44 15.63
C VAL A 865 -15.71 -37.58 17.05
N GLU A 866 -16.23 -38.53 17.81
CA GLU A 866 -15.79 -38.78 19.18
C GLU A 866 -14.70 -39.85 19.18
N ASN A 867 -13.54 -39.54 19.78
CA ASN A 867 -12.45 -40.50 19.92
C ASN A 867 -12.73 -41.47 21.09
N THR A 868 -12.01 -42.59 21.15
CA THR A 868 -12.00 -43.58 22.25
C THR A 868 -11.76 -42.99 23.64
N ARG A 869 -11.17 -41.78 23.73
CA ARG A 869 -10.92 -41.02 24.96
C ARG A 869 -12.07 -40.08 25.37
N GLY A 870 -13.16 -40.01 24.60
CA GLY A 870 -14.29 -39.11 24.84
C GLY A 870 -14.09 -37.67 24.38
N GLU A 871 -13.01 -37.39 23.64
CA GLU A 871 -12.69 -36.07 23.09
C GLU A 871 -13.31 -35.91 21.69
N LEU A 872 -13.83 -34.71 21.38
CA LEU A 872 -14.44 -34.41 20.07
C LEU A 872 -13.36 -33.94 19.09
N VAL A 873 -13.19 -34.66 17.99
CA VAL A 873 -12.24 -34.33 16.93
C VAL A 873 -12.96 -33.70 15.73
N VAL A 874 -12.45 -32.57 15.24
CA VAL A 874 -13.02 -31.87 14.08
C VAL A 874 -12.66 -32.59 12.78
N VAL A 875 -13.67 -33.00 12.01
CA VAL A 875 -13.49 -33.67 10.69
C VAL A 875 -13.97 -32.83 9.50
N SER A 876 -14.28 -31.55 9.74
CA SER A 876 -14.69 -30.58 8.72
C SER A 876 -13.65 -29.47 8.59
N ARG A 877 -13.46 -28.94 7.37
CA ARG A 877 -12.48 -27.87 7.09
C ARG A 877 -13.08 -26.46 7.20
N SER A 878 -14.40 -26.37 7.22
CA SER A 878 -15.20 -25.13 7.27
C SER A 878 -15.88 -24.92 8.63
N GLY A 879 -15.58 -25.75 9.63
CA GLY A 879 -16.17 -25.65 10.95
C GLY A 879 -15.74 -24.39 11.70
N GLU A 880 -16.71 -23.69 12.27
CA GLU A 880 -16.49 -22.51 13.11
C GLU A 880 -17.00 -22.76 14.54
N LEU A 881 -16.24 -22.29 15.52
CA LEU A 881 -16.61 -22.21 16.92
C LEU A 881 -16.97 -20.75 17.22
N ILE A 882 -18.24 -20.50 17.55
CA ILE A 882 -18.78 -19.19 17.84
C ILE A 882 -19.08 -19.13 19.34
N VAL A 883 -18.71 -18.04 20.00
CA VAL A 883 -19.06 -17.79 21.41
C VAL A 883 -20.13 -16.70 21.44
N ASN A 884 -21.30 -17.05 21.95
CA ASN A 884 -22.43 -16.15 22.10
C ASN A 884 -22.52 -15.61 23.53
N ASP A 885 -22.90 -14.35 23.68
CA ASP A 885 -23.23 -13.75 24.97
C ASP A 885 -24.53 -14.36 25.56
N VAL A 886 -24.86 -14.01 26.80
CA VAL A 886 -26.10 -14.41 27.49
C VAL A 886 -27.35 -14.00 26.72
N ASN A 887 -27.26 -12.92 25.93
CA ASN A 887 -28.34 -12.40 25.09
C ASN A 887 -28.38 -13.02 23.67
N GLY A 888 -27.56 -14.04 23.37
CA GLY A 888 -27.52 -14.71 22.07
C GLY A 888 -26.75 -13.95 20.97
N ARG A 889 -26.06 -12.84 21.29
CA ARG A 889 -25.21 -12.08 20.38
C ARG A 889 -23.86 -12.77 20.17
N GLU A 890 -23.39 -12.88 18.94
CA GLU A 890 -22.07 -13.47 18.63
C GLU A 890 -20.94 -12.53 19.08
N ARG A 891 -20.12 -12.93 20.05
CA ARG A 891 -18.98 -12.13 20.56
C ARG A 891 -17.65 -12.57 19.95
N GLU A 892 -17.46 -13.87 19.80
CA GLU A 892 -16.20 -14.43 19.31
C GLU A 892 -16.47 -15.44 18.20
N ARG A 893 -15.60 -15.47 17.20
CA ARG A 893 -15.66 -16.44 16.11
C ARG A 893 -14.27 -16.98 15.83
N TYR A 894 -14.13 -18.29 15.94
CA TYR A 894 -12.88 -19.02 15.72
C TYR A 894 -13.08 -20.07 14.65
N LYS A 895 -12.20 -20.07 13.65
CA LYS A 895 -12.15 -21.15 12.66
C LYS A 895 -11.28 -22.27 13.21
N LEU A 896 -11.81 -23.50 13.28
CA LEU A 896 -11.05 -24.64 13.77
C LEU A 896 -10.35 -25.38 12.61
N PRO A 897 -9.07 -25.76 12.77
CA PRO A 897 -8.41 -26.60 11.78
C PRO A 897 -8.95 -28.03 11.83
N TYR A 898 -8.89 -28.73 10.69
CA TYR A 898 -9.21 -30.14 10.62
C TYR A 898 -8.26 -30.95 11.53
N GLY A 899 -8.82 -31.86 12.31
CA GLY A 899 -8.12 -32.66 13.32
C GLY A 899 -7.90 -31.97 14.67
N ALA A 900 -8.45 -30.76 14.88
CA ALA A 900 -8.44 -30.11 16.19
C ALA A 900 -9.24 -30.92 17.21
N LEU A 901 -8.72 -30.98 18.45
CA LEU A 901 -9.36 -31.58 19.60
C LEU A 901 -10.16 -30.52 20.35
N ILE A 902 -11.47 -30.65 20.37
CA ILE A 902 -12.36 -29.77 21.13
C ILE A 902 -12.43 -30.29 22.57
N THR A 903 -12.04 -29.43 23.51
CA THR A 903 -12.04 -29.73 24.95
C THR A 903 -13.38 -29.45 25.62
N VAL A 904 -14.29 -28.73 24.95
CA VAL A 904 -15.58 -28.28 25.52
C VAL A 904 -16.76 -28.78 24.69
N GLY A 905 -17.78 -29.36 25.32
CA GLY A 905 -18.94 -29.93 24.64
C GLY A 905 -19.79 -28.91 23.85
N LYS A 906 -20.71 -29.41 23.01
CA LYS A 906 -21.62 -28.59 22.20
C LYS A 906 -22.64 -27.84 23.09
N ASN A 907 -22.79 -26.52 22.89
CA ASN A 907 -23.72 -25.65 23.62
C ASN A 907 -23.49 -25.61 25.14
N VAL A 908 -22.24 -25.57 25.56
CA VAL A 908 -21.83 -25.46 26.97
C VAL A 908 -21.49 -24.00 27.31
N GLU A 909 -21.85 -23.58 28.52
CA GLU A 909 -21.41 -22.30 29.10
C GLU A 909 -19.92 -22.35 29.43
N VAL A 910 -19.20 -21.32 29.02
CA VAL A 910 -17.75 -21.19 29.20
C VAL A 910 -17.40 -19.89 29.88
N GLU A 911 -16.40 -19.95 30.74
CA GLU A 911 -15.82 -18.79 31.40
C GLU A 911 -14.61 -18.25 30.63
N GLY A 912 -14.35 -16.95 30.77
CA GLY A 912 -13.16 -16.32 30.19
C GLY A 912 -11.87 -16.96 30.69
N GLY A 913 -11.01 -17.40 29.76
CA GLY A 913 -9.75 -18.10 30.00
C GLY A 913 -9.81 -19.61 29.76
N GLN A 914 -10.99 -20.19 29.54
CA GLN A 914 -11.14 -21.63 29.33
C GLN A 914 -10.64 -22.05 27.93
N VAL A 915 -9.90 -23.16 27.86
CA VAL A 915 -9.42 -23.72 26.58
C VAL A 915 -10.58 -24.36 25.82
N GLY A 916 -10.90 -23.81 24.65
CA GLY A 916 -11.95 -24.26 23.74
C GLY A 916 -11.55 -25.44 22.85
N ALA A 917 -10.34 -25.40 22.28
CA ALA A 917 -9.80 -26.44 21.41
C ALA A 917 -8.26 -26.43 21.39
N THR A 918 -7.63 -27.55 21.06
CA THR A 918 -6.18 -27.75 21.01
C THR A 918 -5.76 -28.51 19.74
N TRP A 919 -4.55 -28.25 19.23
CA TRP A 919 -3.97 -28.95 18.08
C TRP A 919 -2.45 -28.80 18.02
N ASP A 920 -1.78 -29.62 17.21
CA ASP A 920 -0.36 -29.43 16.89
C ASP A 920 -0.22 -28.42 15.73
N PRO A 921 0.43 -27.26 15.94
CA PRO A 921 0.58 -26.24 14.90
C PRO A 921 1.60 -26.58 13.80
N HIS A 922 2.43 -27.62 13.99
CA HIS A 922 3.48 -27.99 13.03
C HIS A 922 3.12 -29.18 12.14
N THR A 923 2.03 -29.88 12.48
CA THR A 923 1.57 -31.03 11.71
C THR A 923 0.09 -30.92 11.39
N HIS A 924 -0.29 -31.28 10.17
CA HIS A 924 -1.69 -31.45 9.81
C HIS A 924 -2.03 -32.94 9.86
N PRO A 925 -2.80 -33.40 10.87
CA PRO A 925 -3.17 -34.80 10.98
C PRO A 925 -4.31 -35.14 10.01
N ILE A 926 -4.21 -36.27 9.33
CA ILE A 926 -5.32 -36.91 8.62
C ILE A 926 -5.98 -37.88 9.59
N VAL A 927 -7.27 -37.71 9.88
CA VAL A 927 -7.98 -38.43 10.94
C VAL A 927 -9.00 -39.39 10.34
N SER A 928 -9.17 -40.56 10.95
CA SER A 928 -10.21 -41.51 10.54
C SER A 928 -11.59 -41.16 11.11
N GLU A 929 -12.61 -41.13 10.24
CA GLU A 929 -14.02 -41.01 10.61
C GLU A 929 -14.68 -42.37 10.93
N VAL A 930 -14.02 -43.49 10.60
CA VAL A 930 -14.56 -44.84 10.72
C VAL A 930 -13.57 -45.79 11.40
N ALA A 931 -14.09 -46.81 12.08
CA ALA A 931 -13.27 -47.90 12.61
C ALA A 931 -13.16 -49.05 11.60
N GLY A 932 -11.99 -49.67 11.51
CA GLY A 932 -11.75 -50.82 10.64
C GLY A 932 -10.26 -51.17 10.54
N LYS A 933 -9.88 -51.91 9.51
CA LYS A 933 -8.48 -52.23 9.20
C LYS A 933 -7.97 -51.36 8.05
N VAL A 934 -6.72 -50.93 8.17
CA VAL A 934 -5.99 -50.18 7.14
C VAL A 934 -5.63 -51.12 5.97
N ALA A 935 -5.92 -50.70 4.75
CA ALA A 935 -5.46 -51.32 3.51
C ALA A 935 -4.80 -50.25 2.62
N PHE A 936 -3.53 -50.43 2.28
CA PHE A 936 -2.84 -49.50 1.39
C PHE A 936 -3.22 -49.72 -0.07
N GLU A 937 -3.60 -48.63 -0.76
CA GLU A 937 -3.88 -48.63 -2.19
C GLU A 937 -2.89 -47.73 -2.93
N SER A 938 -2.32 -48.26 -4.03
CA SER A 938 -1.36 -47.54 -4.88
C SER A 938 -0.12 -47.02 -4.12
N MET A 939 0.33 -47.73 -3.08
CA MET A 939 1.56 -47.45 -2.33
C MET A 939 2.65 -48.48 -2.68
N GLU A 940 3.51 -48.13 -3.63
CA GLU A 940 4.65 -48.95 -4.03
C GLU A 940 5.95 -48.18 -3.79
N GLU A 941 6.91 -48.86 -3.15
CA GLU A 941 8.21 -48.30 -2.78
C GLU A 941 9.02 -47.89 -4.02
N GLY A 942 9.57 -46.68 -4.02
CA GLY A 942 10.31 -46.08 -5.13
C GLY A 942 9.42 -45.53 -6.26
N ILE A 943 8.11 -45.78 -6.23
CA ILE A 943 7.16 -45.34 -7.25
C ILE A 943 6.22 -44.25 -6.71
N THR A 944 5.49 -44.52 -5.62
CA THR A 944 4.58 -43.55 -4.97
C THR A 944 4.98 -43.23 -3.54
N VAL A 945 5.68 -44.13 -2.86
CA VAL A 945 6.20 -43.94 -1.50
C VAL A 945 7.71 -44.18 -1.47
N ARG A 946 8.41 -43.46 -0.59
CA ARG A 946 9.82 -43.72 -0.28
C ARG A 946 9.93 -44.03 1.20
N GLU A 947 10.62 -45.11 1.51
CA GLU A 947 11.03 -45.39 2.88
C GLU A 947 12.16 -44.42 3.22
N GLN A 948 11.90 -43.49 4.13
CA GLN A 948 12.91 -42.63 4.71
C GLN A 948 13.46 -43.32 5.95
N THR A 949 14.62 -43.92 5.77
CA THR A 949 15.46 -44.36 6.88
C THR A 949 16.35 -43.20 7.27
N ASP A 950 16.18 -42.70 8.48
CA ASP A 950 17.03 -41.64 9.00
C ASP A 950 18.43 -42.21 9.29
N GLU A 951 19.46 -41.66 8.62
CA GLU A 951 20.84 -42.18 8.59
C GLU A 951 21.50 -42.28 9.98
N ILE A 952 20.96 -41.55 10.96
CA ILE A 952 21.50 -41.50 12.33
C ILE A 952 20.76 -42.49 13.26
N THR A 953 19.46 -42.70 13.04
CA THR A 953 18.56 -43.32 14.05
C THR A 953 18.06 -44.70 13.61
N GLY A 954 18.13 -45.02 12.32
CA GLY A 954 17.80 -46.33 11.76
C GLY A 954 16.30 -46.66 11.77
N LEU A 955 15.44 -45.73 12.20
CA LEU A 955 13.99 -45.86 12.10
C LEU A 955 13.54 -45.56 10.67
N SER A 956 12.67 -46.42 10.14
CA SER A 956 12.08 -46.22 8.83
C SER A 956 10.66 -45.65 8.93
N SER A 957 10.42 -44.59 8.17
CA SER A 957 9.10 -43.96 8.02
C SER A 957 8.73 -43.91 6.56
N ILE A 958 7.45 -44.15 6.25
CA ILE A 958 6.98 -44.15 4.86
C ILE A 958 6.54 -42.73 4.53
N SER A 959 7.26 -42.07 3.61
CA SER A 959 6.93 -40.73 3.13
C SER A 959 6.42 -40.77 1.69
N ILE A 960 5.39 -40.00 1.38
CA ILE A 960 4.81 -39.97 0.04
C ILE A 960 5.61 -39.09 -0.89
N ILE A 961 6.02 -39.65 -2.04
CA ILE A 961 6.80 -38.93 -3.06
C ILE A 961 5.89 -37.91 -3.76
N ASP A 962 6.40 -36.70 -3.99
CA ASP A 962 5.69 -35.67 -4.75
C ASP A 962 5.42 -36.14 -6.21
N PRO A 963 4.19 -36.02 -6.75
CA PRO A 963 3.89 -36.29 -8.16
C PRO A 963 4.84 -35.64 -9.18
N ALA A 964 5.51 -34.53 -8.82
CA ALA A 964 6.54 -33.90 -9.64
C ALA A 964 7.81 -34.76 -9.80
N GLU A 965 8.22 -35.45 -8.72
CA GLU A 965 9.42 -36.29 -8.62
C GLU A 965 9.20 -37.72 -9.15
N ARG A 966 7.94 -38.16 -9.28
CA ARG A 966 7.59 -39.49 -9.79
C ARG A 966 7.88 -39.63 -11.30
N ALA A 967 8.20 -40.86 -11.72
CA ALA A 967 8.33 -41.23 -13.12
C ALA A 967 7.04 -40.96 -13.91
N SER A 968 7.14 -40.66 -15.21
CA SER A 968 6.02 -40.22 -16.07
C SER A 968 4.78 -41.14 -16.06
N SER A 969 4.98 -42.45 -15.87
CA SER A 969 3.91 -43.46 -15.74
C SER A 969 3.25 -43.49 -14.36
N ALA A 970 3.95 -43.06 -13.31
CA ALA A 970 3.51 -43.09 -11.91
C ALA A 970 2.91 -41.75 -11.43
N LYS A 971 2.94 -40.71 -12.28
CA LYS A 971 2.32 -39.41 -11.98
C LYS A 971 0.79 -39.47 -11.82
N GLU A 972 0.16 -40.50 -12.38
CA GLU A 972 -1.29 -40.70 -12.30
C GLU A 972 -1.73 -41.53 -11.08
N LEU A 973 -0.81 -42.26 -10.43
CA LEU A 973 -1.12 -43.07 -9.26
C LEU A 973 -1.38 -42.18 -8.04
N ARG A 974 -2.42 -42.49 -7.26
CA ARG A 974 -2.76 -41.74 -6.04
C ARG A 974 -2.66 -42.66 -4.82
N PRO A 975 -1.60 -42.53 -4.01
CA PRO A 975 -1.49 -43.31 -2.78
C PRO A 975 -2.64 -42.95 -1.84
N ALA A 976 -3.32 -43.97 -1.33
CA ALA A 976 -4.47 -43.80 -0.45
C ALA A 976 -4.55 -44.91 0.58
N VAL A 977 -5.18 -44.59 1.70
CA VAL A 977 -5.48 -45.54 2.77
C VAL A 977 -6.98 -45.84 2.75
N ASN A 978 -7.32 -47.11 2.54
CA ASN A 978 -8.68 -47.60 2.60
C ASN A 978 -8.96 -48.24 3.94
N VAL A 979 -10.19 -48.09 4.43
CA VAL A 979 -10.64 -48.76 5.64
C VAL A 979 -11.57 -49.91 5.27
N VAL A 980 -11.17 -51.13 5.63
CA VAL A 980 -11.94 -52.36 5.38
C VAL A 980 -12.46 -52.97 6.69
N ASP A 981 -13.65 -53.56 6.65
CA ASP A 981 -14.19 -54.34 7.76
C ASP A 981 -13.43 -55.68 7.90
N LYS A 982 -13.67 -56.43 8.99
CA LYS A 982 -13.08 -57.76 9.28
C LYS A 982 -13.29 -58.80 8.16
N LYS A 983 -14.20 -58.54 7.21
CA LYS A 983 -14.50 -59.37 6.02
C LYS A 983 -13.85 -58.86 4.73
N GLY A 984 -12.99 -57.84 4.79
CA GLY A 984 -12.30 -57.26 3.63
C GLY A 984 -13.17 -56.40 2.72
N LYS A 985 -14.34 -55.96 3.19
CA LYS A 985 -15.26 -55.09 2.45
C LYS A 985 -15.06 -53.64 2.90
N GLU A 986 -15.01 -52.71 1.96
CA GLU A 986 -14.83 -51.28 2.23
C GLU A 986 -15.94 -50.73 3.15
N VAL A 987 -15.51 -50.03 4.20
CA VAL A 987 -16.40 -49.34 5.13
C VAL A 987 -16.77 -48.00 4.49
N CYS A 988 -18.05 -47.64 4.48
CA CYS A 988 -18.50 -46.35 3.93
C CYS A 988 -18.48 -45.25 5.00
N LEU A 989 -18.26 -44.00 4.57
CA LEU A 989 -18.30 -42.84 5.46
C LEU A 989 -19.70 -42.64 6.07
N PRO A 990 -19.82 -42.25 7.35
CA PRO A 990 -21.10 -42.11 8.04
C PRO A 990 -22.05 -41.14 7.31
N GLY A 991 -23.24 -41.61 6.94
CA GLY A 991 -24.26 -40.80 6.26
C GLY A 991 -24.08 -40.65 4.75
N THR A 992 -23.13 -41.34 4.12
CA THR A 992 -22.93 -41.35 2.66
C THR A 992 -22.70 -42.76 2.12
N ASN A 993 -22.95 -42.99 0.83
CA ASN A 993 -22.62 -44.24 0.13
C ASN A 993 -21.19 -44.27 -0.42
N VAL A 994 -20.31 -43.39 0.08
CA VAL A 994 -18.94 -43.23 -0.40
C VAL A 994 -18.01 -44.10 0.47
N PRO A 995 -17.14 -44.93 -0.12
CA PRO A 995 -16.11 -45.67 0.62
C PRO A 995 -15.19 -44.74 1.42
N ALA A 996 -14.77 -45.17 2.62
CA ALA A 996 -13.81 -44.47 3.46
C ALA A 996 -12.39 -44.62 2.88
N HIS A 997 -12.14 -43.79 1.87
CA HIS A 997 -10.95 -43.80 1.03
C HIS A 997 -10.16 -42.50 1.23
N TYR A 998 -9.10 -42.55 2.04
CA TYR A 998 -8.31 -41.37 2.42
C TYR A 998 -7.13 -41.19 1.47
N HIS A 999 -7.26 -40.27 0.52
CA HIS A 999 -6.14 -39.88 -0.35
C HIS A 999 -5.08 -39.13 0.44
N LEU A 1000 -3.83 -39.56 0.32
CA LEU A 1000 -2.73 -38.94 1.02
C LEU A 1000 -1.95 -37.98 0.09
N PRO A 1001 -1.73 -36.73 0.52
CA PRO A 1001 -1.01 -35.74 -0.28
C PRO A 1001 0.50 -35.99 -0.27
N ALA A 1002 1.22 -35.27 -1.13
CA ALA A 1002 2.69 -35.30 -1.18
C ALA A 1002 3.28 -34.95 0.20
N ASN A 1003 4.41 -35.56 0.54
CA ASN A 1003 5.14 -35.37 1.80
C ASN A 1003 4.38 -35.78 3.08
N ALA A 1004 3.20 -36.40 2.97
CA ALA A 1004 2.56 -37.03 4.13
C ALA A 1004 3.44 -38.17 4.64
N ILE A 1005 3.64 -38.22 5.95
CA ILE A 1005 4.38 -39.26 6.66
C ILE A 1005 3.37 -40.19 7.30
N ILE A 1006 3.48 -41.48 6.97
CA ILE A 1006 2.59 -42.53 7.46
C ILE A 1006 3.30 -43.26 8.60
N GLY A 1007 2.66 -43.32 9.76
CA GLY A 1007 3.14 -44.05 10.94
C GLY A 1007 2.46 -45.39 11.17
N LEU A 1008 1.50 -45.77 10.31
CA LEU A 1008 0.75 -47.02 10.39
C LEU A 1008 1.30 -48.05 9.39
N SER A 1009 1.19 -49.32 9.73
CA SER A 1009 1.50 -50.44 8.84
C SER A 1009 0.24 -50.96 8.14
N ASP A 1010 0.39 -51.56 6.96
CA ASP A 1010 -0.71 -52.21 6.25
C ASP A 1010 -1.33 -53.33 7.12
N GLY A 1011 -2.67 -53.38 7.19
CA GLY A 1011 -3.42 -54.32 8.02
C GLY A 1011 -3.56 -53.96 9.52
N ALA A 1012 -3.08 -52.78 9.94
CA ALA A 1012 -3.26 -52.29 11.32
C ALA A 1012 -4.74 -52.00 11.64
N ASP A 1013 -5.11 -52.16 12.91
CA ASP A 1013 -6.44 -51.77 13.41
C ASP A 1013 -6.50 -50.24 13.61
N LEU A 1014 -7.56 -49.61 13.11
CA LEU A 1014 -7.80 -48.16 13.11
C LEU A 1014 -9.12 -47.87 13.82
N ASN A 1015 -9.10 -46.99 14.84
CA ASN A 1015 -10.31 -46.55 15.53
C ASN A 1015 -10.80 -45.19 14.99
N ILE A 1016 -12.02 -44.83 15.37
CA ILE A 1016 -12.60 -43.51 15.07
C ILE A 1016 -11.79 -42.44 15.82
N GLY A 1017 -11.32 -41.43 15.09
CA GLY A 1017 -10.50 -40.34 15.64
C GLY A 1017 -8.98 -40.59 15.63
N ASP A 1018 -8.51 -41.75 15.18
CA ASP A 1018 -7.07 -42.05 15.07
C ASP A 1018 -6.41 -41.32 13.87
N VAL A 1019 -5.14 -40.94 14.03
CA VAL A 1019 -4.35 -40.25 13.00
C VAL A 1019 -3.75 -41.27 12.02
N ILE A 1020 -4.15 -41.17 10.75
CA ILE A 1020 -3.69 -42.02 9.65
C ILE A 1020 -2.31 -41.59 9.15
N ALA A 1021 -2.14 -40.28 8.94
CA ALA A 1021 -0.89 -39.71 8.44
C ALA A 1021 -0.72 -38.28 8.97
N ARG A 1022 0.53 -37.83 9.05
CA ARG A 1022 0.89 -36.46 9.44
C ARG A 1022 1.51 -35.76 8.25
N ILE A 1023 1.02 -34.57 7.95
CA ILE A 1023 1.64 -33.71 6.95
C ILE A 1023 2.47 -32.69 7.72
N PRO A 1024 3.81 -32.74 7.66
CA PRO A 1024 4.63 -31.68 8.21
C PRO A 1024 4.27 -30.39 7.48
N GLN A 1025 3.76 -29.41 8.20
CA GLN A 1025 3.53 -28.10 7.62
C GLN A 1025 4.88 -27.40 7.51
N GLU A 1026 5.26 -27.02 6.29
CA GLU A 1026 6.28 -25.97 6.15
C GLU A 1026 5.73 -24.75 6.88
N GLY A 1027 6.36 -24.42 8.01
CA GLY A 1027 5.91 -23.33 8.86
C GLY A 1027 5.65 -22.09 8.01
N SER A 1028 4.53 -21.41 8.30
CA SER A 1028 4.17 -20.14 7.67
C SER A 1028 5.43 -19.28 7.56
N LYS A 1029 5.89 -19.05 6.32
CA LYS A 1029 7.03 -18.17 6.06
C LYS A 1029 6.81 -16.92 6.88
N THR A 1030 7.80 -16.56 7.70
CA THR A 1030 7.75 -15.36 8.55
C THR A 1030 7.11 -14.25 7.72
N ARG A 1031 5.98 -13.71 8.22
CA ARG A 1031 5.33 -12.54 7.61
C ARG A 1031 6.32 -11.40 7.71
N ASP A 1032 7.20 -11.33 6.71
CA ASP A 1032 8.30 -10.39 6.68
C ASP A 1032 7.69 -9.00 6.65
N ILE A 1033 7.94 -8.24 7.73
CA ILE A 1033 7.58 -6.84 7.89
C ILE A 1033 7.97 -6.03 6.65
N THR A 1034 9.07 -6.41 6.00
CA THR A 1034 9.57 -5.73 4.78
C THR A 1034 8.89 -6.19 3.48
N GLY A 1035 8.16 -7.31 3.49
CA GLY A 1035 7.40 -7.88 2.38
C GLY A 1035 6.00 -7.29 2.19
N GLY A 1036 5.51 -6.51 3.17
CA GLY A 1036 4.16 -5.91 3.15
C GLY A 1036 3.92 -4.92 2.02
N LEU A 1037 4.88 -4.03 1.69
CA LEU A 1037 4.64 -3.02 0.64
C LEU A 1037 4.54 -3.60 -0.78
N PRO A 1038 5.37 -4.59 -1.20
CA PRO A 1038 5.13 -5.31 -2.46
C PRO A 1038 3.72 -5.91 -2.55
N ARG A 1039 3.18 -6.46 -1.45
CA ARG A 1039 1.81 -6.97 -1.40
C ARG A 1039 0.79 -5.86 -1.61
N VAL A 1040 0.94 -4.73 -0.92
CA VAL A 1040 0.08 -3.54 -1.14
C VAL A 1040 0.14 -3.07 -2.60
N ALA A 1041 1.34 -3.05 -3.20
CA ALA A 1041 1.50 -2.71 -4.61
C ALA A 1041 0.78 -3.71 -5.53
N ASP A 1042 0.88 -5.02 -5.27
CA ASP A 1042 0.19 -6.05 -6.07
C ASP A 1042 -1.34 -5.94 -5.97
N LEU A 1043 -1.88 -5.60 -4.78
CA LEU A 1043 -3.31 -5.36 -4.56
C LEU A 1043 -3.82 -4.16 -5.37
N PHE A 1044 -3.14 -3.00 -5.28
CA PHE A 1044 -3.51 -1.80 -6.05
C PHE A 1044 -3.21 -1.92 -7.55
N GLU A 1045 -2.24 -2.72 -7.95
CA GLU A 1045 -2.04 -3.09 -9.35
C GLU A 1045 -3.08 -4.11 -9.84
N ALA A 1046 -3.89 -4.66 -8.94
CA ALA A 1046 -4.86 -5.71 -9.21
C ALA A 1046 -4.23 -6.88 -9.97
N ARG A 1047 -3.01 -7.27 -9.61
CA ARG A 1047 -2.36 -8.41 -10.25
C ARG A 1047 -3.07 -9.69 -9.84
N LYS A 1048 -3.32 -10.56 -10.82
CA LYS A 1048 -3.72 -11.93 -10.51
C LYS A 1048 -2.54 -12.61 -9.81
N PRO A 1049 -2.74 -13.21 -8.62
CA PRO A 1049 -1.73 -14.07 -8.03
C PRO A 1049 -1.26 -15.11 -9.04
N LYS A 1050 -0.01 -15.57 -8.94
CA LYS A 1050 0.50 -16.65 -9.82
C LYS A 1050 -0.37 -17.90 -9.70
N GLU A 1051 -0.80 -18.18 -8.47
CA GLU A 1051 -1.70 -19.27 -8.13
C GLU A 1051 -2.92 -18.68 -7.41
N PRO A 1052 -3.97 -18.26 -8.14
CA PRO A 1052 -5.16 -17.68 -7.52
C PRO A 1052 -6.06 -18.78 -6.94
N ALA A 1053 -6.74 -18.53 -5.83
CA ALA A 1053 -7.84 -19.40 -5.39
C ALA A 1053 -8.90 -19.49 -6.49
N ILE A 1054 -9.45 -20.69 -6.65
CA ILE A 1054 -10.56 -20.92 -7.59
C ILE A 1054 -11.84 -20.76 -6.78
N LEU A 1055 -12.70 -19.85 -7.22
CA LEU A 1055 -13.99 -19.59 -6.61
C LEU A 1055 -15.12 -20.26 -7.39
N ALA A 1056 -16.20 -20.60 -6.70
CA ALA A 1056 -17.41 -21.14 -7.30
C ALA A 1056 -18.10 -20.10 -8.19
N GLU A 1057 -18.35 -20.42 -9.46
CA GLU A 1057 -18.96 -19.49 -10.41
C GLU A 1057 -20.49 -19.42 -10.29
N ILE A 1058 -21.10 -20.53 -9.86
CA ILE A 1058 -22.54 -20.65 -9.57
C ILE A 1058 -22.73 -21.38 -8.23
N SER A 1059 -23.91 -21.21 -7.63
CA SER A 1059 -24.33 -21.96 -6.45
C SER A 1059 -24.92 -23.30 -6.86
N GLY A 1060 -24.58 -24.38 -6.17
CA GLY A 1060 -25.04 -25.71 -6.54
C GLY A 1060 -24.30 -26.84 -5.84
N THR A 1061 -24.68 -28.06 -6.18
CA THR A 1061 -24.03 -29.29 -5.68
C THR A 1061 -22.83 -29.63 -6.55
N VAL A 1062 -21.69 -29.92 -5.92
CA VAL A 1062 -20.43 -30.25 -6.59
C VAL A 1062 -20.37 -31.72 -6.95
N SER A 1063 -19.93 -32.02 -8.16
CA SER A 1063 -19.55 -33.37 -8.62
C SER A 1063 -18.30 -33.30 -9.50
N PHE A 1064 -17.62 -34.44 -9.68
CA PHE A 1064 -16.43 -34.52 -10.53
C PHE A 1064 -16.73 -35.28 -11.82
N GLY A 1065 -16.51 -34.60 -12.96
CA GLY A 1065 -16.67 -35.21 -14.27
C GLY A 1065 -15.45 -36.03 -14.72
N LYS A 1066 -15.57 -36.65 -15.90
CA LYS A 1066 -14.49 -37.46 -16.51
C LYS A 1066 -13.20 -36.64 -16.68
N GLU A 1067 -12.09 -37.18 -16.17
CA GLU A 1067 -10.79 -36.51 -16.18
C GLU A 1067 -10.21 -36.38 -17.59
N THR A 1068 -9.50 -35.27 -17.85
CA THR A 1068 -8.74 -35.02 -19.09
C THR A 1068 -7.23 -35.07 -18.79
N LYS A 1069 -6.37 -35.23 -19.81
CA LYS A 1069 -4.89 -35.20 -19.63
C LYS A 1069 -4.47 -33.94 -18.87
N GLY A 1070 -4.03 -34.12 -17.61
CA GLY A 1070 -3.50 -33.07 -16.72
C GLY A 1070 -4.52 -32.16 -16.01
N LYS A 1071 -5.84 -32.29 -16.26
CA LYS A 1071 -6.87 -31.46 -15.60
C LYS A 1071 -8.06 -32.30 -15.13
N ARG A 1072 -8.59 -31.97 -13.95
CA ARG A 1072 -9.82 -32.52 -13.36
C ARG A 1072 -11.00 -31.64 -13.76
N ARG A 1073 -12.12 -32.24 -14.15
CA ARG A 1073 -13.36 -31.52 -14.51
C ARG A 1073 -14.22 -31.39 -13.25
N LEU A 1074 -14.41 -30.16 -12.78
CA LEU A 1074 -15.36 -29.81 -11.74
C LEU A 1074 -16.71 -29.51 -12.40
N VAL A 1075 -17.78 -30.10 -11.88
CA VAL A 1075 -19.16 -29.86 -12.33
C VAL A 1075 -19.97 -29.35 -11.15
N ILE A 1076 -20.65 -28.22 -11.33
CA ILE A 1076 -21.54 -27.62 -10.33
C ILE A 1076 -22.96 -27.65 -10.90
N THR A 1077 -23.88 -28.27 -10.18
CA THR A 1077 -25.29 -28.41 -10.61
C THR A 1077 -26.18 -27.54 -9.72
N PRO A 1078 -26.85 -26.50 -10.26
CA PRO A 1078 -27.74 -25.64 -9.49
C PRO A 1078 -29.02 -26.39 -9.07
N LYS A 1079 -29.64 -25.96 -7.94
CA LYS A 1079 -30.87 -26.59 -7.40
C LYS A 1079 -32.06 -26.52 -8.37
N ASP A 1080 -32.15 -25.44 -9.15
CA ASP A 1080 -33.25 -25.21 -10.09
C ASP A 1080 -33.03 -25.87 -11.46
N GLY A 1081 -31.90 -26.57 -11.65
CA GLY A 1081 -31.56 -27.28 -12.90
C GLY A 1081 -31.28 -26.40 -14.10
N VAL A 1082 -31.32 -25.06 -13.98
CA VAL A 1082 -31.02 -24.11 -15.05
C VAL A 1082 -29.78 -23.31 -14.67
N ASN A 1083 -28.71 -23.44 -15.46
CA ASN A 1083 -27.51 -22.64 -15.31
C ASN A 1083 -27.80 -21.17 -15.74
N PRO A 1084 -27.60 -20.18 -14.86
CA PRO A 1084 -27.87 -18.78 -15.17
C PRO A 1084 -26.90 -18.16 -16.19
N ILE A 1085 -25.81 -18.86 -16.57
CA ILE A 1085 -24.80 -18.36 -17.51
C ILE A 1085 -25.12 -18.77 -18.95
N ASP A 1086 -25.29 -20.07 -19.21
CA ASP A 1086 -25.44 -20.64 -20.56
C ASP A 1086 -26.77 -21.38 -20.79
N GLY A 1087 -27.64 -21.46 -19.78
CA GLY A 1087 -28.91 -22.21 -19.86
C GLY A 1087 -28.77 -23.74 -19.85
N SER A 1088 -27.57 -24.26 -19.60
CA SER A 1088 -27.27 -25.69 -19.45
C SER A 1088 -27.71 -26.26 -18.09
N ASP A 1089 -27.76 -27.59 -17.95
CA ASP A 1089 -28.15 -28.21 -16.68
C ASP A 1089 -27.09 -28.06 -15.57
N HIS A 1090 -25.83 -27.80 -15.95
CA HIS A 1090 -24.68 -27.72 -15.05
C HIS A 1090 -23.61 -26.75 -15.57
N TYR A 1091 -22.78 -26.23 -14.67
CA TYR A 1091 -21.57 -25.46 -14.98
C TYR A 1091 -20.33 -26.33 -14.85
N GLU A 1092 -19.37 -26.17 -15.74
CA GLU A 1092 -18.14 -26.97 -15.72
C GLU A 1092 -16.87 -26.17 -15.89
N THR A 1093 -15.82 -26.60 -15.19
CA THR A 1093 -14.49 -25.98 -15.26
C THR A 1093 -13.39 -27.02 -15.12
N LEU A 1094 -12.31 -26.82 -15.88
CA LEU A 1094 -11.12 -27.68 -15.84
C LEU A 1094 -10.08 -27.12 -14.87
N ILE A 1095 -9.91 -27.79 -13.73
CA ILE A 1095 -8.94 -27.47 -12.68
C ILE A 1095 -7.67 -28.31 -12.87
N PRO A 1096 -6.45 -27.75 -12.80
CA PRO A 1096 -5.23 -28.54 -12.86
C PRO A 1096 -5.17 -29.64 -11.77
N LYS A 1097 -4.76 -30.87 -12.11
CA LYS A 1097 -4.80 -32.01 -11.18
C LYS A 1097 -3.91 -31.86 -9.93
N TRP A 1098 -2.83 -31.08 -10.03
CA TRP A 1098 -1.90 -30.83 -8.92
C TRP A 1098 -2.46 -29.87 -7.85
N ARG A 1099 -3.62 -29.24 -8.10
CA ARG A 1099 -4.25 -28.32 -7.16
C ARG A 1099 -5.00 -29.08 -6.08
N THR A 1100 -4.78 -28.68 -4.83
CA THR A 1100 -5.58 -29.16 -3.69
C THR A 1100 -6.98 -28.56 -3.76
N MET A 1101 -7.98 -29.42 -3.62
CA MET A 1101 -9.39 -29.05 -3.56
C MET A 1101 -9.81 -28.96 -2.10
N THR A 1102 -10.59 -27.93 -1.75
CA THR A 1102 -11.16 -27.76 -0.40
C THR A 1102 -12.51 -28.44 -0.25
N VAL A 1103 -13.23 -28.63 -1.36
CA VAL A 1103 -14.60 -29.14 -1.41
C VAL A 1103 -14.68 -30.62 -1.76
N PHE A 1104 -15.69 -31.30 -1.22
CA PHE A 1104 -15.97 -32.70 -1.47
C PHE A 1104 -17.08 -32.92 -2.51
N GLU A 1105 -17.16 -34.14 -3.04
CA GLU A 1105 -18.24 -34.54 -3.93
C GLU A 1105 -19.56 -34.64 -3.15
N GLY A 1106 -20.64 -34.07 -3.70
CA GLY A 1106 -21.94 -33.99 -3.06
C GLY A 1106 -22.13 -32.80 -2.11
N GLU A 1107 -21.09 -31.99 -1.89
CA GLU A 1107 -21.18 -30.77 -1.08
C GLU A 1107 -21.93 -29.66 -1.82
N HIS A 1108 -22.74 -28.89 -1.09
CA HIS A 1108 -23.43 -27.72 -1.63
C HIS A 1108 -22.59 -26.48 -1.39
N ILE A 1109 -22.25 -25.75 -2.45
CA ILE A 1109 -21.43 -24.55 -2.38
C ILE A 1109 -22.19 -23.32 -2.87
N GLU A 1110 -21.92 -22.18 -2.26
CA GLU A 1110 -22.46 -20.90 -2.68
C GLU A 1110 -21.58 -20.21 -3.72
N LYS A 1111 -22.17 -19.24 -4.44
CA LYS A 1111 -21.45 -18.52 -5.48
C LYS A 1111 -20.36 -17.66 -4.83
N GLY A 1112 -19.13 -17.78 -5.31
CA GLY A 1112 -17.98 -17.08 -4.77
C GLY A 1112 -17.31 -17.75 -3.56
N GLU A 1113 -17.72 -18.97 -3.20
CA GLU A 1113 -17.05 -19.80 -2.19
C GLU A 1113 -15.73 -20.41 -2.71
N VAL A 1114 -14.78 -20.70 -1.82
CA VAL A 1114 -13.44 -21.17 -2.20
C VAL A 1114 -13.47 -22.67 -2.48
N VAL A 1115 -13.18 -23.05 -3.72
CA VAL A 1115 -13.16 -24.43 -4.22
C VAL A 1115 -11.76 -25.05 -4.19
N SER A 1116 -10.73 -24.23 -4.38
CA SER A 1116 -9.32 -24.63 -4.32
C SER A 1116 -8.51 -23.55 -3.63
N GLU A 1117 -7.55 -23.97 -2.82
CA GLU A 1117 -6.72 -23.11 -2.00
C GLU A 1117 -5.89 -22.12 -2.83
N GLY A 1118 -5.65 -20.95 -2.23
CA GLY A 1118 -4.83 -19.89 -2.78
C GLY A 1118 -5.33 -18.51 -2.37
N PRO A 1119 -4.54 -17.45 -2.60
CA PRO A 1119 -5.00 -16.08 -2.44
C PRO A 1119 -6.11 -15.77 -3.46
N PRO A 1120 -7.27 -15.22 -3.04
CA PRO A 1120 -8.34 -14.89 -3.96
C PRO A 1120 -7.92 -13.75 -4.89
N ALA A 1121 -8.27 -13.86 -6.17
CA ALA A 1121 -7.98 -12.82 -7.14
C ALA A 1121 -9.02 -11.69 -7.05
N PRO A 1122 -8.61 -10.40 -6.97
CA PRO A 1122 -9.55 -9.28 -6.90
C PRO A 1122 -10.57 -9.25 -8.04
N HIS A 1123 -10.15 -9.66 -9.25
CA HIS A 1123 -11.03 -9.73 -10.42
C HIS A 1123 -12.19 -10.71 -10.24
N ASP A 1124 -11.94 -11.84 -9.57
CA ASP A 1124 -12.95 -12.87 -9.36
C ASP A 1124 -13.90 -12.47 -8.23
N ILE A 1125 -13.39 -11.78 -7.20
CA ILE A 1125 -14.23 -11.18 -6.14
C ILE A 1125 -15.22 -10.17 -6.74
N LEU A 1126 -14.75 -9.23 -7.58
CA LEU A 1126 -15.63 -8.24 -8.20
C LEU A 1126 -16.71 -8.88 -9.08
N ARG A 1127 -16.33 -9.89 -9.85
CA ARG A 1127 -17.23 -10.58 -10.80
C ARG A 1127 -18.27 -11.43 -10.08
N LEU A 1128 -17.90 -12.08 -8.97
CA LEU A 1128 -18.75 -13.05 -8.28
C LEU A 1128 -19.52 -12.45 -7.10
N LYS A 1129 -18.84 -11.65 -6.26
CA LYS A 1129 -19.39 -11.07 -5.01
C LYS A 1129 -19.75 -9.58 -5.12
N GLY A 1130 -19.32 -8.90 -6.18
CA GLY A 1130 -19.67 -7.49 -6.44
C GLY A 1130 -18.68 -6.46 -5.88
N VAL A 1131 -19.07 -5.19 -5.94
CA VAL A 1131 -18.20 -4.04 -5.61
C VAL A 1131 -17.97 -3.89 -4.10
N GLU A 1132 -19.00 -4.12 -3.27
CA GLU A 1132 -18.90 -3.99 -1.81
C GLU A 1132 -17.92 -4.99 -1.22
N ALA A 1133 -18.06 -6.28 -1.55
CA ALA A 1133 -17.15 -7.33 -1.10
C ALA A 1133 -15.71 -7.10 -1.58
N LEU A 1134 -15.53 -6.57 -2.80
CA LEU A 1134 -14.21 -6.19 -3.28
C LEU A 1134 -13.61 -5.04 -2.45
N ALA A 1135 -14.40 -3.99 -2.21
CA ALA A 1135 -13.95 -2.81 -1.47
C ALA A 1135 -13.50 -3.22 -0.06
N GLN A 1136 -14.33 -4.00 0.65
CA GLN A 1136 -14.00 -4.54 1.96
C GLN A 1136 -12.72 -5.39 1.91
N TYR A 1137 -12.57 -6.29 0.94
CA TYR A 1137 -11.36 -7.11 0.79
C TYR A 1137 -10.10 -6.27 0.57
N ILE A 1138 -10.11 -5.30 -0.35
CA ILE A 1138 -8.94 -4.46 -0.62
C ILE A 1138 -8.62 -3.57 0.59
N VAL A 1139 -9.64 -2.96 1.20
CA VAL A 1139 -9.45 -2.10 2.36
C VAL A 1139 -8.85 -2.88 3.51
N ASN A 1140 -9.42 -4.04 3.87
CA ASN A 1140 -8.93 -4.87 4.97
C ASN A 1140 -7.49 -5.36 4.69
N GLU A 1141 -7.22 -6.00 3.55
CA GLU A 1141 -5.88 -6.51 3.24
C GLU A 1141 -4.79 -5.43 3.22
N VAL A 1142 -5.13 -4.22 2.75
CA VAL A 1142 -4.18 -3.09 2.79
C VAL A 1142 -4.02 -2.58 4.21
N GLN A 1143 -5.11 -2.43 4.96
CA GLN A 1143 -5.09 -1.99 6.35
C GLN A 1143 -4.31 -2.94 7.26
N ASP A 1144 -4.44 -4.25 7.07
CA ASP A 1144 -3.76 -5.25 7.90
C ASP A 1144 -2.24 -5.09 7.79
N VAL A 1145 -1.72 -4.74 6.62
CA VAL A 1145 -0.30 -4.43 6.43
C VAL A 1145 0.12 -3.18 7.22
N TYR A 1146 -0.72 -2.13 7.25
CA TYR A 1146 -0.42 -0.90 7.99
C TYR A 1146 -0.61 -1.07 9.51
N ARG A 1147 -1.67 -1.77 9.95
CA ARG A 1147 -2.00 -2.05 11.34
C ARG A 1147 -0.99 -2.98 12.00
N LEU A 1148 -0.47 -3.99 11.28
CA LEU A 1148 0.62 -4.83 11.76
C LEU A 1148 1.87 -4.02 12.12
N GLN A 1149 1.99 -2.80 11.59
CA GLN A 1149 3.07 -1.86 11.90
C GLN A 1149 2.65 -0.72 12.85
N GLY A 1150 1.44 -0.79 13.42
CA GLY A 1150 0.89 0.23 14.31
C GLY A 1150 0.58 1.56 13.62
N VAL A 1151 0.41 1.57 12.29
CA VAL A 1151 0.02 2.77 11.54
C VAL A 1151 -1.50 2.72 11.30
N ARG A 1152 -2.19 3.77 11.76
CA ARG A 1152 -3.62 3.95 11.54
C ARG A 1152 -3.87 4.84 10.33
N ILE A 1153 -4.67 4.36 9.38
CA ILE A 1153 -5.13 5.12 8.21
C ILE A 1153 -6.64 5.01 8.18
N ASN A 1154 -7.37 6.08 7.87
CA ASN A 1154 -8.81 5.98 7.69
C ASN A 1154 -9.15 5.29 6.34
N ASP A 1155 -10.12 4.37 6.37
CA ASP A 1155 -10.58 3.57 5.22
C ASP A 1155 -10.96 4.45 4.00
N LYS A 1156 -11.44 5.69 4.22
CA LYS A 1156 -11.86 6.60 3.15
C LYS A 1156 -10.75 6.89 2.13
N HIS A 1157 -9.49 6.92 2.55
CA HIS A 1157 -8.36 7.18 1.66
C HIS A 1157 -8.12 6.01 0.70
N ILE A 1158 -8.26 4.77 1.19
CA ILE A 1158 -8.11 3.58 0.35
C ILE A 1158 -9.30 3.48 -0.62
N GLU A 1159 -10.52 3.79 -0.15
CA GLU A 1159 -11.73 3.84 -0.97
C GLU A 1159 -11.62 4.82 -2.15
N VAL A 1160 -10.99 5.98 -1.95
CA VAL A 1160 -10.71 6.96 -3.03
C VAL A 1160 -9.84 6.33 -4.12
N ILE A 1161 -8.85 5.51 -3.77
CA ILE A 1161 -8.02 4.79 -4.74
C ILE A 1161 -8.81 3.66 -5.42
N VAL A 1162 -9.62 2.92 -4.67
CA VAL A 1162 -10.49 1.85 -5.20
C VAL A 1162 -11.52 2.41 -6.19
N ARG A 1163 -12.11 3.59 -5.94
CA ARG A 1163 -12.97 4.31 -6.90
C ARG A 1163 -12.25 4.54 -8.22
N GLN A 1164 -10.96 4.89 -8.20
CA GLN A 1164 -10.17 5.04 -9.43
C GLN A 1164 -9.85 3.72 -10.13
N MET A 1165 -9.73 2.62 -9.37
CA MET A 1165 -9.57 1.27 -9.94
C MET A 1165 -10.82 0.81 -10.71
N LEU A 1166 -12.01 1.22 -10.25
CA LEU A 1166 -13.32 0.85 -10.82
C LEU A 1166 -13.81 1.81 -11.92
N ARG A 1167 -12.99 2.74 -12.40
CA ARG A 1167 -13.40 3.79 -13.35
C ARG A 1167 -13.82 3.28 -14.75
N LYS A 1168 -13.58 2.01 -15.06
CA LYS A 1168 -13.86 1.41 -16.38
C LYS A 1168 -14.86 0.27 -16.29
N ILE A 1169 -15.60 0.11 -17.39
CA ILE A 1169 -16.56 -0.98 -17.59
C ILE A 1169 -16.20 -1.74 -18.88
N GLU A 1170 -16.50 -3.03 -18.91
CA GLU A 1170 -16.51 -3.86 -20.11
C GLU A 1170 -17.93 -3.97 -20.65
N ILE A 1171 -18.07 -3.83 -21.96
CA ILE A 1171 -19.34 -4.09 -22.64
C ILE A 1171 -19.42 -5.57 -22.94
N THR A 1172 -20.40 -6.28 -22.38
CA THR A 1172 -20.61 -7.72 -22.63
C THR A 1172 -21.48 -7.95 -23.86
N GLN A 1173 -22.38 -7.02 -24.15
CA GLN A 1173 -23.28 -7.06 -25.30
C GLN A 1173 -23.44 -5.66 -25.92
N SER A 1174 -23.50 -5.60 -27.25
CA SER A 1174 -23.57 -4.34 -28.00
C SER A 1174 -24.96 -3.70 -28.03
N GLY A 1175 -26.03 -4.51 -27.96
CA GLY A 1175 -27.41 -4.05 -28.14
C GLY A 1175 -27.59 -3.23 -29.44
N ASP A 1176 -28.46 -2.22 -29.40
CA ASP A 1176 -28.69 -1.27 -30.51
C ASP A 1176 -27.66 -0.12 -30.54
N SER A 1177 -26.57 -0.25 -29.79
CA SER A 1177 -25.57 0.80 -29.66
C SER A 1177 -24.35 0.56 -30.54
N ASN A 1178 -23.62 1.62 -30.87
CA ASN A 1178 -22.35 1.54 -31.62
C ASN A 1178 -21.18 0.97 -30.77
N LEU A 1179 -21.47 0.29 -29.66
CA LEU A 1179 -20.49 -0.20 -28.72
C LEU A 1179 -20.05 -1.61 -29.08
N ILE A 1180 -18.76 -1.91 -28.96
CA ILE A 1180 -18.22 -3.22 -29.36
C ILE A 1180 -18.16 -4.17 -28.15
N LYS A 1181 -18.53 -5.44 -28.34
CA LYS A 1181 -18.36 -6.50 -27.32
C LYS A 1181 -16.88 -6.63 -26.90
N GLY A 1182 -16.64 -6.65 -25.60
CA GLY A 1182 -15.29 -6.64 -25.00
C GLY A 1182 -14.60 -5.27 -25.03
N GLU A 1183 -15.29 -4.21 -25.49
CA GLU A 1183 -14.75 -2.86 -25.41
C GLU A 1183 -14.79 -2.35 -23.97
N GLN A 1184 -13.70 -1.68 -23.59
CA GLN A 1184 -13.58 -1.02 -22.31
C GLN A 1184 -13.78 0.48 -22.43
N LEU A 1185 -14.79 1.01 -21.74
CA LEU A 1185 -15.09 2.44 -21.68
C LEU A 1185 -14.95 2.97 -20.26
N THR A 1186 -14.80 4.29 -20.16
CA THR A 1186 -14.92 4.98 -18.86
C THR A 1186 -16.41 5.08 -18.52
N ILE A 1187 -16.76 4.90 -17.25
CA ILE A 1187 -18.16 5.01 -16.77
C ILE A 1187 -18.85 6.26 -17.31
N LEU A 1188 -18.18 7.41 -17.28
CA LEU A 1188 -18.70 8.68 -17.81
C LEU A 1188 -19.05 8.66 -19.29
N ARG A 1189 -18.21 8.02 -20.12
CA ARG A 1189 -18.45 7.92 -21.56
C ARG A 1189 -19.65 7.01 -21.82
N PHE A 1190 -19.78 5.93 -21.06
CA PHE A 1190 -20.92 5.03 -21.12
C PHE A 1190 -22.22 5.72 -20.70
N LEU A 1191 -22.23 6.41 -19.55
CA LEU A 1191 -23.40 7.17 -19.09
C LEU A 1191 -23.83 8.21 -20.14
N ARG A 1192 -22.87 8.89 -20.78
CA ARG A 1192 -23.16 9.84 -21.88
C ARG A 1192 -23.76 9.15 -23.10
N SER A 1193 -23.26 7.99 -23.51
CA SER A 1193 -23.89 7.22 -24.61
C SER A 1193 -25.31 6.82 -24.24
N THR A 1194 -25.53 6.29 -23.03
CA THR A 1194 -26.86 5.86 -22.57
C THR A 1194 -27.86 7.03 -22.54
N ILE A 1195 -27.46 8.22 -22.08
CA ILE A 1195 -28.30 9.42 -22.12
C ILE A 1195 -28.63 9.84 -23.57
N THR A 1196 -27.65 9.74 -24.47
CA THR A 1196 -27.85 10.07 -25.89
C THR A 1196 -28.82 9.10 -26.57
N PHE A 1197 -28.75 7.80 -26.23
CA PHE A 1197 -29.70 6.79 -26.68
C PHE A 1197 -31.10 7.01 -26.09
N LYS A 1198 -31.20 7.36 -24.80
CA LYS A 1198 -32.49 7.70 -24.16
C LYS A 1198 -33.22 8.83 -24.88
N LYS A 1199 -32.51 9.87 -25.34
CA LYS A 1199 -33.10 10.98 -26.11
C LYS A 1199 -33.60 10.58 -27.50
N LYS A 1200 -33.15 9.43 -28.04
CA LYS A 1200 -33.58 8.89 -29.33
C LYS A 1200 -34.79 7.94 -29.24
N GLY A 1201 -35.36 7.71 -28.05
CA GLY A 1201 -36.68 7.08 -27.88
C GLY A 1201 -36.71 5.55 -27.70
N SER A 1202 -35.59 4.87 -27.49
CA SER A 1202 -35.54 3.41 -27.28
C SER A 1202 -35.46 2.98 -25.81
N SER A 1203 -36.09 1.85 -25.48
CA SER A 1203 -36.34 1.33 -24.12
C SER A 1203 -35.09 1.14 -23.27
N GLN A 1204 -35.12 1.70 -22.06
CA GLN A 1204 -34.01 1.79 -21.08
C GLN A 1204 -33.47 0.43 -20.58
N ARG A 1205 -34.25 -0.65 -20.65
CA ARG A 1205 -33.93 -1.93 -19.99
C ARG A 1205 -32.77 -2.71 -20.63
N ASN A 1206 -32.52 -2.56 -21.93
CA ASN A 1206 -31.53 -3.39 -22.63
C ASN A 1206 -30.09 -2.92 -22.38
N LEU A 1207 -29.81 -1.61 -22.37
CA LEU A 1207 -28.42 -1.11 -22.30
C LEU A 1207 -27.75 -1.25 -20.92
N THR A 1208 -28.52 -1.22 -19.82
CA THR A 1208 -27.98 -1.36 -18.45
C THR A 1208 -27.64 -2.81 -18.10
N ALA A 1209 -28.31 -3.79 -18.71
CA ALA A 1209 -28.04 -5.22 -18.50
C ALA A 1209 -26.80 -5.73 -19.29
N CYS A 1210 -26.23 -4.91 -20.17
CA CYS A 1210 -25.20 -5.30 -21.14
C CYS A 1210 -23.76 -4.89 -20.76
N SER A 1211 -23.50 -4.49 -19.50
CA SER A 1211 -22.18 -4.01 -19.06
C SER A 1211 -21.72 -4.65 -17.75
N GLY A 1212 -20.43 -5.04 -17.68
CA GLY A 1212 -19.76 -5.49 -16.46
C GLY A 1212 -18.75 -4.44 -15.97
N VAL A 1213 -18.67 -4.20 -14.66
CA VAL A 1213 -17.63 -3.33 -14.07
C VAL A 1213 -16.29 -4.04 -14.11
N LEU A 1214 -15.22 -3.35 -14.53
CA LEU A 1214 -13.89 -3.92 -14.61
C LEU A 1214 -12.97 -3.34 -13.57
N LEU A 1215 -12.36 -4.24 -12.81
CA LEU A 1215 -11.14 -3.95 -12.07
C LEU A 1215 -10.01 -3.80 -13.06
N ARG A 1216 -9.45 -2.60 -13.17
CA ARG A 1216 -8.27 -2.41 -14.01
C ARG A 1216 -7.20 -1.70 -13.24
N HIS A 1217 -5.98 -2.10 -13.57
CA HIS A 1217 -4.76 -1.45 -13.15
C HIS A 1217 -4.88 0.08 -13.34
N PRO A 1218 -4.98 0.86 -12.25
CA PRO A 1218 -5.36 2.27 -12.30
C PRO A 1218 -4.33 3.13 -13.05
N LEU A 1219 -3.08 2.64 -13.17
CA LEU A 1219 -2.04 3.31 -13.96
C LEU A 1219 -2.36 3.41 -15.45
N LEU A 1220 -3.41 2.79 -15.99
CA LEU A 1220 -3.79 2.98 -17.40
C LEU A 1220 -4.54 4.30 -17.68
N LEU A 1221 -4.98 5.03 -16.65
CA LEU A 1221 -5.89 6.17 -16.79
C LEU A 1221 -5.18 7.51 -17.07
N ASN A 1222 -4.20 7.98 -16.27
CA ASN A 1222 -3.55 9.30 -16.43
C ASN A 1222 -2.07 9.30 -16.89
N LEU A 1223 -1.78 8.45 -17.88
CA LEU A 1223 -0.43 8.02 -18.27
C LEU A 1223 0.49 8.97 -19.04
N LEU A 1224 0.12 10.21 -19.37
CA LEU A 1224 1.06 11.11 -20.04
C LEU A 1224 2.30 11.40 -19.18
N PHE A 1225 2.17 11.30 -17.85
CA PHE A 1225 3.23 11.59 -16.89
C PHE A 1225 4.13 10.38 -16.51
N LEU A 1226 3.75 9.15 -16.89
CA LEU A 1226 4.43 7.89 -16.50
C LEU A 1226 5.65 7.54 -17.39
N GLN A 1227 6.41 6.47 -17.09
CA GLN A 1227 7.65 6.10 -17.81
C GLN A 1227 7.44 5.61 -19.25
N HIS A 1228 6.25 5.09 -19.59
CA HIS A 1228 5.92 4.58 -20.93
C HIS A 1228 5.29 5.65 -21.85
N ARG A 1229 5.81 6.89 -21.81
CA ARG A 1229 5.26 8.08 -22.49
C ARG A 1229 5.10 7.93 -23.99
N SER A 1230 6.10 7.33 -24.61
CA SER A 1230 6.06 7.04 -26.04
C SER A 1230 4.79 6.24 -26.36
N ARG A 1231 4.41 5.23 -25.54
CA ARG A 1231 3.26 4.35 -25.81
C ARG A 1231 1.92 5.11 -25.87
N LYS A 1232 1.72 6.15 -25.06
CA LYS A 1232 0.47 6.94 -25.05
C LYS A 1232 0.45 8.12 -26.01
N LEU A 1233 1.55 8.87 -26.21
CA LEU A 1233 1.61 9.87 -27.30
C LEU A 1233 1.23 9.21 -28.65
N ARG A 1234 1.62 7.95 -28.83
CA ARG A 1234 1.24 7.09 -29.97
C ARG A 1234 -0.20 6.59 -29.98
N GLU A 1235 -0.86 6.54 -28.83
CA GLU A 1235 -2.29 6.16 -28.73
C GLU A 1235 -3.20 7.37 -28.98
N PHE A 1236 -2.73 8.57 -28.65
CA PHE A 1236 -3.44 9.84 -28.82
C PHE A 1236 -3.25 10.46 -30.20
N SER A 1237 -2.08 10.29 -30.82
CA SER A 1237 -1.80 10.84 -32.16
C SER A 1237 -2.82 10.42 -33.23
N PRO A 1238 -3.24 9.14 -33.33
CA PRO A 1238 -4.28 8.75 -34.29
C PRO A 1238 -5.67 9.24 -33.92
N LYS A 1239 -5.92 9.61 -32.64
CA LYS A 1239 -7.25 10.03 -32.14
C LYS A 1239 -7.46 11.54 -32.11
N ARG A 1240 -6.42 12.33 -32.44
CA ARG A 1240 -6.37 13.80 -32.29
C ARG A 1240 -6.79 14.30 -30.88
N GLN A 1241 -6.66 13.44 -29.88
CA GLN A 1241 -6.97 13.75 -28.48
C GLN A 1241 -5.67 14.11 -27.77
N LEU A 1242 -5.26 15.38 -27.79
CA LEU A 1242 -4.50 15.89 -26.65
C LEU A 1242 -5.51 15.94 -25.49
N PRO A 1243 -5.20 15.42 -24.29
CA PRO A 1243 -6.12 15.58 -23.17
C PRO A 1243 -6.34 17.07 -22.96
N GLY A 1244 -7.62 17.48 -22.84
CA GLY A 1244 -8.00 18.87 -22.63
C GLY A 1244 -7.34 19.51 -21.40
N SER A 1245 -6.82 18.71 -20.45
CA SER A 1245 -6.04 19.20 -19.30
C SER A 1245 -4.67 19.78 -19.66
N VAL A 1246 -4.14 19.52 -20.85
CA VAL A 1246 -2.87 20.13 -21.34
C VAL A 1246 -3.12 21.48 -22.03
N ILE A 1247 -4.33 21.71 -22.54
CA ILE A 1247 -4.67 22.94 -23.25
C ILE A 1247 -5.26 23.96 -22.27
N SER A 1248 -6.03 23.55 -21.26
CA SER A 1248 -6.59 24.48 -20.26
C SER A 1248 -5.60 25.01 -19.22
N SER A 1249 -4.33 24.57 -19.25
CA SER A 1249 -3.27 25.06 -18.34
C SER A 1249 -2.23 25.93 -19.07
N ALA A 1250 -2.44 26.17 -20.37
CA ALA A 1250 -1.58 27.00 -21.22
C ALA A 1250 -2.32 28.21 -21.83
N ASP A 1251 -3.62 28.38 -21.53
CA ASP A 1251 -4.38 29.61 -21.75
C ASP A 1251 -4.60 30.33 -20.41
#